data_AF-A0A3D3J3A0-F1
#
_entry.id   AF-A0A3D3J3A0-F1
#
_cell.length_a   1.000
_cell.length_b   1.000
_cell.length_c   1.000
_cell.angle_alpha   90.00
_cell.angle_beta   90.00
_cell.angle_gamma   90.00
#
_symmetry.space_group_name_H-M   'P 1'
#
loop_
_entity.id
_entity.type
_entity.pdbx_description
1 polymer ?
#
loop_
_entity_poly.entity_id
_entity_poly.type
_entity_poly.pdbx_seq_one_letter_code
_entity_poly.pdbx_strand_id
1 'polypeptide(L)'
;MSKKRRITLIIVMILSLSMLASNLSGLVLAVQAADDFEEFGGDADLGTDGSFEEPSVPDMPSFDQPQQVEPDGPTPEELQRQAEEEAIRLAEEEAARKAQEEEIKRQAEAAAKEAEEEAKRQAEEAARAAEEEAARQEAFERAAREAEEAAKKQAEEEAAAEEAKRKAEEEAKRAAEEAEKAKKAAEEEAKRKAEESMDYAIRTQVDGGSISSIWLEAIVGEGDGLTFAAENVGSRDIDLIYGITGASANVFELSLISGSTALKIGGMDKFSINLDPAAPIGVYSCTIYLKDKNDDANRNTKYISVRAEVTGSPKITSVVVYPQYIKLAQGGSLAFTAYVNANIGQVEQDVNWNVSGASSAGTYITGDGVLNIDPKEKSGSLKVVATSVADPSRYAVASVTVQSNSYNVNAVANPQNGGIVTGGGAVAGGGSVTLSAIPNKNFYFDGWIRDGQKVSTATNYTINNVRSTITVQANFKQNYVTVTAVPENDQAGAVVGGGRITYGGRTTLSAMAYNGFVFTGWKEGGSVISNQPSIELNNLTVDRKIVAMFAKTSYTLTLSSYPSEGGSVSGSGTYKLGESATVQAKPAQGYKFQYWTVNDQVIGRDNTFKIDRIDRDYSLTAVFMKEDILTHKISSGVATTGGTIAPCGTSVVAHGANITYSITPKSGFAILAVAVDGVQVGPVSSYTFKEVWTDHVIAVAFVQTDAGAKAAVASGEKPQTRKVEKVLKSEAPAVSENHVVDIVDAASGSAGDEFVEEMDLTGIDIPTDEELGIVEEPAGEQNSGVLKKLGINMDEARMMIANGDSKSILESAFYEGVLDTYVENQFAPPAEVPDYHLMSREELEQLPVDYINPSMLNLSAVVEKLITPNEVLMIAGDSSATINISLRDADKTIDEKSKKLINQAVGQKPVKYFDFTMLKMVGGMPENVTELAVPMKVVIKIPDDVYKKGKTYSIIRNHNDEIDILPDLDDDPETITFATDRFSSYAIAETVASPKSIAIRFAIGALLSLIIALSCMLILMHHHVKMRRMKRAGRQIK
;
A
#
# COMPACT_ATOMS: atom_id res chain seq x y z
N MET A 1 8.23 -19.93 75.06
CA MET A 1 7.76 -20.25 73.70
C MET A 1 8.74 -21.20 73.04
N SER A 2 8.26 -22.23 72.34
CA SER A 2 9.12 -23.17 71.61
C SER A 2 9.83 -22.47 70.43
N LYS A 3 10.97 -23.02 70.00
CA LYS A 3 11.79 -22.47 68.90
C LYS A 3 10.96 -22.29 67.61
N LYS A 4 10.04 -23.24 67.33
CA LYS A 4 9.08 -23.19 66.21
C LYS A 4 8.21 -21.91 66.22
N ARG A 5 7.53 -21.56 67.33
CA ARG A 5 6.67 -20.36 67.37
C ARG A 5 7.41 -19.04 67.14
N ARG A 6 8.71 -18.96 67.48
CA ARG A 6 9.54 -17.79 67.14
C ARG A 6 9.88 -17.72 65.66
N ILE A 7 10.23 -18.86 65.06
CA ILE A 7 10.53 -18.96 63.63
C ILE A 7 9.29 -18.61 62.81
N THR A 8 8.10 -19.13 63.16
CA THR A 8 6.84 -18.77 62.48
C THR A 8 6.55 -17.26 62.54
N LEU A 9 6.76 -16.62 63.69
CA LEU A 9 6.53 -15.17 63.85
C LEU A 9 7.54 -14.33 63.03
N ILE A 10 8.80 -14.78 62.94
CA ILE A 10 9.83 -14.13 62.12
C ILE A 10 9.52 -14.31 60.62
N ILE A 11 9.08 -15.50 60.19
CA ILE A 11 8.70 -15.75 58.79
C ILE A 11 7.49 -14.92 58.38
N VAL A 12 6.45 -14.85 59.23
CA VAL A 12 5.29 -13.96 58.99
C VAL A 12 5.72 -12.50 58.90
N MET A 13 6.66 -12.06 59.74
CA MET A 13 7.17 -10.68 59.73
C MET A 13 8.04 -10.38 58.50
N ILE A 14 8.82 -11.34 58.00
CA ILE A 14 9.59 -11.20 56.75
C ILE A 14 8.64 -11.12 55.54
N LEU A 15 7.62 -11.99 55.48
CA LEU A 15 6.62 -11.99 54.41
C LEU A 15 5.79 -10.70 54.40
N SER A 16 5.41 -10.16 55.56
CA SER A 16 4.68 -8.89 55.63
C SER A 16 5.58 -7.67 55.36
N LEU A 17 6.87 -7.70 55.72
CA LEU A 17 7.82 -6.67 55.27
C LEU A 17 8.07 -6.73 53.76
N SER A 18 8.17 -7.93 53.16
CA SER A 18 8.35 -8.04 51.70
C SER A 18 7.12 -7.56 50.93
N MET A 19 5.91 -7.85 51.43
CA MET A 19 4.67 -7.27 50.89
C MET A 19 4.60 -5.75 51.08
N LEU A 20 5.09 -5.20 52.19
CA LEU A 20 5.13 -3.74 52.39
C LEU A 20 6.10 -3.07 51.40
N ALA A 21 7.27 -3.68 51.18
CA ALA A 21 8.28 -3.17 50.25
C ALA A 21 7.81 -3.19 48.79
N SER A 22 7.20 -4.28 48.32
CA SER A 22 6.70 -4.36 46.95
C SER A 22 5.51 -3.41 46.70
N ASN A 23 4.66 -3.17 47.70
CA ASN A 23 3.62 -2.13 47.61
C ASN A 23 4.19 -0.70 47.62
N LEU A 24 5.32 -0.45 48.30
CA LEU A 24 5.98 0.86 48.30
C LEU A 24 6.60 1.19 46.94
N SER A 25 7.25 0.23 46.29
CA SER A 25 7.84 0.42 44.95
C SER A 25 6.77 0.75 43.88
N GLY A 26 5.58 0.15 43.97
CA GLY A 26 4.46 0.51 43.10
C GLY A 26 3.88 1.90 43.35
N LEU A 27 4.01 2.42 44.58
CA LEU A 27 3.55 3.78 44.92
C LEU A 27 4.47 4.86 44.35
N VAL A 28 5.79 4.65 44.35
CA VAL A 28 6.77 5.62 43.81
C VAL A 28 6.57 5.81 42.30
N LEU A 29 6.38 4.73 41.55
CA LEU A 29 6.13 4.80 40.10
C LEU A 29 4.85 5.56 39.74
N ALA A 30 3.84 5.53 40.61
CA ALA A 30 2.56 6.22 40.40
C ALA A 30 2.57 7.70 40.83
N VAL A 31 3.53 8.11 41.68
CA VAL A 31 3.66 9.51 42.13
C VAL A 31 4.50 10.34 41.15
N GLN A 32 5.47 9.74 40.45
CA GLN A 32 6.28 10.43 39.44
C GLN A 32 5.53 10.78 38.13
N ALA A 33 4.24 10.43 38.02
CA ALA A 33 3.38 10.73 36.87
C ALA A 33 2.30 11.78 37.18
N ALA A 34 2.44 12.55 38.27
CA ALA A 34 1.41 13.47 38.78
C ALA A 34 1.89 14.89 39.11
N ASP A 35 3.20 15.17 39.08
CA ASP A 35 3.77 16.50 39.32
C ASP A 35 4.32 17.06 37.99
N ASP A 36 3.49 17.82 37.26
CA ASP A 36 3.90 18.85 36.28
C ASP A 36 2.65 19.63 35.81
N PHE A 37 2.05 20.46 36.68
CA PHE A 37 1.21 21.60 36.29
C PHE A 37 0.96 22.55 37.49
N GLU A 38 0.98 23.86 37.22
CA GLU A 38 0.86 25.01 38.17
C GLU A 38 2.04 25.17 39.15
N GLU A 39 2.52 26.38 39.50
CA GLU A 39 1.93 27.73 39.41
C GLU A 39 3.02 28.81 39.34
N PHE A 40 2.79 29.92 38.63
CA PHE A 40 3.17 31.26 39.14
C PHE A 40 2.32 32.35 38.46
N GLY A 41 1.35 32.88 39.18
CA GLY A 41 0.58 34.05 38.76
C GLY A 41 1.13 35.37 39.31
N GLY A 42 0.66 36.46 38.69
CA GLY A 42 0.40 37.75 39.35
C GLY A 42 1.50 38.82 39.20
N ASP A 43 1.16 40.10 39.03
CA ASP A 43 -0.17 40.72 38.94
C ASP A 43 -0.09 42.16 38.38
N ALA A 44 -1.25 42.75 38.04
CA ALA A 44 -1.53 44.19 37.87
C ALA A 44 -0.91 44.99 36.69
N ASP A 45 -1.51 46.07 36.18
CA ASP A 45 -2.91 46.56 36.10
C ASP A 45 -2.93 47.82 35.18
N LEU A 46 -4.10 48.20 34.64
CA LEU A 46 -4.41 49.44 33.90
C LEU A 46 -3.67 49.67 32.55
N GLY A 47 -4.28 50.18 31.47
CA GLY A 47 -5.69 50.50 31.24
C GLY A 47 -5.87 51.51 30.08
N THR A 48 -6.72 51.15 29.11
CA THR A 48 -7.52 52.03 28.19
C THR A 48 -6.85 53.09 27.28
N ASP A 49 -7.43 53.25 26.08
CA ASP A 49 -7.51 54.50 25.27
C ASP A 49 -6.19 54.96 24.57
N GLY A 50 -6.12 55.18 23.25
CA GLY A 50 -7.16 55.10 22.22
C GLY A 50 -6.66 55.44 20.80
N SER A 51 -7.61 55.71 19.90
CA SER A 51 -7.44 55.91 18.44
C SER A 51 -6.91 57.29 18.03
N PHE A 52 -6.14 57.36 16.93
CA PHE A 52 -6.14 58.45 15.92
C PHE A 52 -5.34 57.95 14.68
N GLU A 53 -5.92 57.80 13.49
CA GLU A 53 -6.15 58.81 12.42
C GLU A 53 -4.87 59.35 11.72
N GLU A 54 -4.79 59.09 10.40
CA GLU A 54 -4.07 59.89 9.38
C GLU A 54 -4.54 61.38 9.41
N PRO A 55 -3.84 62.41 8.86
CA PRO A 55 -3.22 62.36 7.52
C PRO A 55 -2.04 63.34 7.18
N SER A 56 -1.66 63.32 5.90
CA SER A 56 -1.31 64.48 5.03
C SER A 56 0.12 65.05 4.94
N VAL A 57 0.47 65.39 3.68
CA VAL A 57 1.68 66.08 3.17
C VAL A 57 1.40 67.60 3.08
N PRO A 58 2.40 68.49 3.30
CA PRO A 58 2.75 69.44 2.22
C PRO A 58 4.22 69.92 2.14
N ASP A 59 4.67 70.13 0.89
CA ASP A 59 5.54 71.18 0.31
C ASP A 59 6.84 71.76 0.96
N MET A 60 7.82 71.99 0.08
CA MET A 60 8.97 72.91 0.24
C MET A 60 8.53 74.39 0.29
N PRO A 61 9.39 75.30 0.82
CA PRO A 61 10.09 76.20 -0.12
C PRO A 61 11.52 76.68 0.27
N SER A 62 12.41 76.63 -0.72
CA SER A 62 13.36 77.66 -1.21
C SER A 62 14.18 78.61 -0.28
N PHE A 63 15.49 78.72 -0.63
CA PHE A 63 16.39 79.90 -0.57
C PHE A 63 16.67 80.62 0.77
N ASP A 64 17.92 80.58 1.24
CA ASP A 64 18.88 81.69 0.96
C ASP A 64 20.37 81.34 1.28
N GLN A 65 21.29 82.10 0.68
CA GLN A 65 22.76 82.09 0.88
C GLN A 65 23.22 83.52 1.27
N PRO A 66 24.51 83.80 1.57
CA PRO A 66 25.55 83.03 2.27
C PRO A 66 26.27 83.89 3.36
N GLN A 67 27.18 83.32 4.16
CA GLN A 67 28.32 84.09 4.69
C GLN A 67 29.54 83.22 5.06
N GLN A 68 30.74 83.77 4.87
CA GLN A 68 32.04 83.08 4.99
C GLN A 68 32.64 83.23 6.39
N VAL A 69 33.24 82.16 6.93
CA VAL A 69 34.33 82.22 7.94
C VAL A 69 35.30 81.05 7.67
N GLU A 70 36.59 81.26 7.92
CA GLU A 70 37.69 80.29 7.73
C GLU A 70 37.68 79.15 8.78
N PRO A 71 38.30 77.99 8.50
CA PRO A 71 38.49 76.93 9.49
C PRO A 71 39.83 77.04 10.22
N ASP A 72 39.78 77.16 11.56
CA ASP A 72 40.92 76.82 12.42
C ASP A 72 41.01 75.28 12.57
N GLY A 73 42.23 74.75 12.55
CA GLY A 73 42.48 73.31 12.66
C GLY A 73 42.44 72.78 14.11
N PRO A 74 42.12 71.48 14.33
CA PRO A 74 42.04 70.91 15.67
C PRO A 74 43.40 70.86 16.38
N THR A 75 43.37 70.94 17.70
CA THR A 75 44.59 71.02 18.52
C THR A 75 45.26 69.67 18.73
N PRO A 76 46.57 69.62 19.08
CA PRO A 76 47.29 68.36 19.28
C PRO A 76 46.69 67.41 20.33
N GLU A 77 46.01 67.94 21.37
CA GLU A 77 45.35 67.12 22.40
C GLU A 77 44.03 66.47 21.93
N GLU A 78 43.43 66.97 20.85
CA GLU A 78 42.20 66.42 20.25
C GLU A 78 42.54 65.30 19.27
N LEU A 79 43.59 65.50 18.45
CA LEU A 79 44.16 64.46 17.59
C LEU A 79 44.65 63.23 18.39
N GLN A 80 45.25 63.46 19.56
CA GLN A 80 45.75 62.36 20.39
C GLN A 80 44.62 61.55 21.05
N ARG A 81 43.51 62.19 21.44
CA ARG A 81 42.31 61.49 21.94
C ARG A 81 41.59 60.70 20.84
N GLN A 82 41.44 61.28 19.64
CA GLN A 82 40.86 60.57 18.50
C GLN A 82 41.67 59.32 18.11
N ALA A 83 43.00 59.40 18.19
CA ALA A 83 43.88 58.24 17.95
C ALA A 83 43.75 57.14 19.02
N GLU A 84 43.56 57.49 20.30
CA GLU A 84 43.33 56.51 21.37
C GLU A 84 41.95 55.85 21.26
N GLU A 85 40.87 56.60 20.99
CA GLU A 85 39.53 56.03 20.79
C GLU A 85 39.45 55.12 19.55
N GLU A 86 40.11 55.49 18.45
CA GLU A 86 40.17 54.65 17.26
C GLU A 86 41.00 53.37 17.47
N ALA A 87 42.10 53.44 18.23
CA ALA A 87 42.90 52.27 18.60
C ALA A 87 42.13 51.30 19.51
N ILE A 88 41.31 51.80 20.44
CA ILE A 88 40.44 50.98 21.30
C ILE A 88 39.35 50.30 20.45
N ARG A 89 38.67 51.05 19.58
CA ARG A 89 37.62 50.50 18.68
C ARG A 89 38.15 49.37 17.79
N LEU A 90 39.34 49.55 17.21
CA LEU A 90 39.99 48.52 16.38
C LEU A 90 40.39 47.27 17.18
N ALA A 91 40.82 47.44 18.44
CA ALA A 91 41.12 46.31 19.32
C ALA A 91 39.86 45.52 19.72
N GLU A 92 38.73 46.20 19.95
CA GLU A 92 37.44 45.56 20.24
C GLU A 92 36.87 44.83 19.00
N GLU A 93 36.95 45.41 17.79
CA GLU A 93 36.58 44.71 16.55
C GLU A 93 37.45 43.47 16.29
N GLU A 94 38.77 43.54 16.55
CA GLU A 94 39.65 42.38 16.38
C GLU A 94 39.35 41.27 17.40
N ALA A 95 39.03 41.63 18.65
CA ALA A 95 38.61 40.68 19.68
C ALA A 95 37.26 40.02 19.34
N ALA A 96 36.27 40.79 18.88
CA ALA A 96 34.97 40.28 18.45
C ALA A 96 35.09 39.31 17.26
N ARG A 97 35.90 39.68 16.25
CA ARG A 97 36.17 38.83 15.08
C ARG A 97 36.81 37.48 15.46
N LYS A 98 37.79 37.49 16.38
CA LYS A 98 38.43 36.26 16.88
C LYS A 98 37.47 35.37 17.67
N ALA A 99 36.61 35.96 18.50
CA ALA A 99 35.57 35.21 19.22
C ALA A 99 34.55 34.57 18.26
N GLN A 100 34.20 35.28 17.18
CA GLN A 100 33.30 34.78 16.15
C GLN A 100 33.93 33.64 15.33
N GLU A 101 35.23 33.71 15.00
CA GLU A 101 35.96 32.60 14.35
C GLU A 101 36.05 31.34 15.24
N GLU A 102 36.30 31.48 16.55
CA GLU A 102 36.32 30.33 17.46
C GLU A 102 34.95 29.65 17.59
N GLU A 103 33.86 30.43 17.62
CA GLU A 103 32.51 29.88 17.72
C GLU A 103 32.06 29.22 16.41
N ILE A 104 32.35 29.81 15.24
CA ILE A 104 32.14 29.17 13.93
C ILE A 104 32.91 27.85 13.85
N LYS A 105 34.16 27.81 14.32
CA LYS A 105 34.97 26.59 14.34
C LYS A 105 34.39 25.51 15.26
N ARG A 106 33.89 25.89 16.44
CA ARG A 106 33.24 24.97 17.39
C ARG A 106 31.94 24.39 16.82
N GLN A 107 31.15 25.20 16.13
CA GLN A 107 29.92 24.75 15.46
C GLN A 107 30.22 23.82 14.29
N ALA A 108 31.28 24.08 13.51
CA ALA A 108 31.74 23.19 12.44
C ALA A 108 32.23 21.83 12.97
N GLU A 109 32.98 21.79 14.09
CA GLU A 109 33.39 20.53 14.73
C GLU A 109 32.22 19.73 15.33
N ALA A 110 31.16 20.41 15.79
CA ALA A 110 29.95 19.74 16.26
C ALA A 110 29.17 19.11 15.09
N ALA A 111 28.91 19.89 14.04
CA ALA A 111 28.20 19.42 12.84
C ALA A 111 28.94 18.26 12.13
N ALA A 112 30.28 18.29 12.11
CA ALA A 112 31.07 17.20 11.53
C ALA A 112 30.91 15.87 12.29
N LYS A 113 30.80 15.91 13.63
CA LYS A 113 30.56 14.70 14.44
C LYS A 113 29.15 14.16 14.29
N GLU A 114 28.16 15.03 14.23
CA GLU A 114 26.75 14.64 14.04
C GLU A 114 26.56 13.98 12.67
N ALA A 115 27.18 14.53 11.62
CA ALA A 115 27.21 13.91 10.29
C ALA A 115 27.93 12.55 10.25
N GLU A 116 29.03 12.38 11.00
CA GLU A 116 29.74 11.08 11.11
C GLU A 116 28.87 10.02 11.82
N GLU A 117 28.15 10.40 12.88
CA GLU A 117 27.28 9.50 13.65
C GLU A 117 25.94 9.20 12.94
N GLU A 118 25.47 10.10 12.08
CA GLU A 118 24.36 9.86 11.14
C GLU A 118 24.74 8.92 10.01
N ALA A 119 25.86 9.17 9.31
CA ALA A 119 26.36 8.31 8.24
C ALA A 119 26.60 6.87 8.73
N LYS A 120 27.04 6.71 9.98
CA LYS A 120 27.23 5.41 10.61
C LYS A 120 25.91 4.68 10.89
N ARG A 121 24.86 5.39 11.35
CA ARG A 121 23.51 4.82 11.52
C ARG A 121 22.92 4.37 10.19
N GLN A 122 23.00 5.22 9.16
CA GLN A 122 22.52 4.89 7.81
C GLN A 122 23.23 3.67 7.21
N ALA A 123 24.54 3.52 7.43
CA ALA A 123 25.30 2.35 7.00
C ALA A 123 24.89 1.05 7.74
N GLU A 124 24.59 1.13 9.05
CA GLU A 124 24.15 -0.02 9.84
C GLU A 124 22.70 -0.45 9.50
N GLU A 125 21.84 0.51 9.19
CA GLU A 125 20.48 0.28 8.72
C GLU A 125 20.43 -0.32 7.31
N ALA A 126 21.24 0.21 6.37
CA ALA A 126 21.40 -0.35 5.03
C ALA A 126 21.95 -1.79 5.05
N ALA A 127 22.88 -2.09 5.96
CA ALA A 127 23.40 -3.45 6.14
C ALA A 127 22.31 -4.42 6.63
N ARG A 128 21.45 -3.98 7.57
CA ARG A 128 20.33 -4.79 8.07
C ARG A 128 19.26 -5.02 7.02
N ALA A 129 18.93 -4.00 6.21
CA ALA A 129 17.99 -4.12 5.11
C ALA A 129 18.46 -5.14 4.04
N ALA A 130 19.76 -5.12 3.70
CA ALA A 130 20.34 -6.09 2.76
C ALA A 130 20.34 -7.53 3.30
N GLU A 131 20.53 -7.73 4.62
CA GLU A 131 20.46 -9.04 5.26
C GLU A 131 19.00 -9.57 5.30
N GLU A 132 18.02 -8.70 5.51
CA GLU A 132 16.60 -9.03 5.46
C GLU A 132 16.12 -9.34 4.03
N GLU A 133 16.58 -8.59 3.02
CA GLU A 133 16.28 -8.87 1.61
C GLU A 133 16.82 -10.24 1.16
N ALA A 134 18.06 -10.57 1.54
CA ALA A 134 18.65 -11.88 1.30
C ALA A 134 17.85 -13.02 1.96
N ALA A 135 17.41 -12.84 3.21
CA ALA A 135 16.57 -13.81 3.91
C ALA A 135 15.18 -13.97 3.26
N ARG A 136 14.61 -12.88 2.73
CA ARG A 136 13.32 -12.88 2.01
C ARG A 136 13.44 -13.63 0.68
N GLN A 137 14.57 -13.51 -0.01
CA GLN A 137 14.84 -14.23 -1.26
C GLN A 137 15.06 -15.73 -1.02
N GLU A 138 15.79 -16.13 0.03
CA GLU A 138 15.86 -17.56 0.44
C GLU A 138 14.49 -18.13 0.81
N ALA A 139 13.63 -17.36 1.49
CA ALA A 139 12.28 -17.79 1.85
C ALA A 139 11.41 -18.00 0.60
N PHE A 140 11.51 -17.11 -0.40
CA PHE A 140 10.81 -17.26 -1.68
C PHE A 140 11.26 -18.51 -2.45
N GLU A 141 12.58 -18.77 -2.55
CA GLU A 141 13.11 -19.98 -3.20
C GLU A 141 12.76 -21.28 -2.45
N ARG A 142 12.49 -21.21 -1.15
CA ARG A 142 12.00 -22.35 -0.35
C ARG A 142 10.52 -22.60 -0.62
N ALA A 143 9.68 -21.56 -0.58
CA ALA A 143 8.27 -21.65 -0.90
C ALA A 143 8.02 -22.13 -2.34
N ALA A 144 8.84 -21.70 -3.31
CA ALA A 144 8.77 -22.17 -4.70
C ALA A 144 9.03 -23.69 -4.81
N ARG A 145 10.03 -24.21 -4.09
CA ARG A 145 10.34 -25.66 -4.05
C ARG A 145 9.24 -26.48 -3.36
N GLU A 146 8.68 -25.97 -2.26
CA GLU A 146 7.56 -26.61 -1.56
C GLU A 146 6.30 -26.64 -2.44
N ALA A 147 6.03 -25.59 -3.22
CA ALA A 147 4.94 -25.54 -4.20
C ALA A 147 5.17 -26.53 -5.37
N GLU A 148 6.40 -26.65 -5.88
CA GLU A 148 6.75 -27.63 -6.92
C GLU A 148 6.58 -29.08 -6.44
N GLU A 149 7.01 -29.38 -5.20
CA GLU A 149 6.82 -30.72 -4.61
C GLU A 149 5.34 -31.04 -4.35
N ALA A 150 4.55 -30.05 -3.91
CA ALA A 150 3.10 -30.20 -3.72
C ALA A 150 2.37 -30.47 -5.05
N ALA A 151 2.69 -29.71 -6.11
CA ALA A 151 2.13 -29.92 -7.44
C ALA A 151 2.47 -31.30 -8.01
N LYS A 152 3.69 -31.79 -7.74
CA LYS A 152 4.13 -33.12 -8.18
C LYS A 152 3.39 -34.26 -7.47
N LYS A 153 3.11 -34.14 -6.16
CA LYS A 153 2.25 -35.09 -5.42
C LYS A 153 0.83 -35.11 -5.95
N GLN A 154 0.26 -33.94 -6.24
CA GLN A 154 -1.09 -33.83 -6.78
C GLN A 154 -1.22 -34.53 -8.16
N ALA A 155 -0.20 -34.38 -9.01
CA ALA A 155 -0.14 -35.08 -10.30
C ALA A 155 0.01 -36.61 -10.17
N GLU A 156 0.74 -37.11 -9.15
CA GLU A 156 0.86 -38.55 -8.89
C GLU A 156 -0.45 -39.17 -8.37
N GLU A 157 -1.21 -38.46 -7.51
CA GLU A 157 -2.54 -38.92 -7.07
C GLU A 157 -3.56 -38.96 -8.22
N GLU A 158 -3.55 -37.97 -9.11
CA GLU A 158 -4.48 -37.90 -10.24
C GLU A 158 -4.20 -39.01 -11.28
N ALA A 159 -2.92 -39.32 -11.54
CA ALA A 159 -2.53 -40.46 -12.38
C ALA A 159 -2.92 -41.82 -11.78
N ALA A 160 -2.81 -41.98 -10.45
CA ALA A 160 -3.20 -43.22 -9.76
C ALA A 160 -4.72 -43.46 -9.83
N ALA A 161 -5.53 -42.41 -9.76
CA ALA A 161 -6.98 -42.50 -9.91
C ALA A 161 -7.41 -42.95 -11.32
N GLU A 162 -6.70 -42.51 -12.36
CA GLU A 162 -6.98 -42.90 -13.74
C GLU A 162 -6.61 -44.37 -14.03
N GLU A 163 -5.49 -44.88 -13.50
CA GLU A 163 -5.14 -46.30 -13.65
C GLU A 163 -6.14 -47.23 -12.93
N ALA A 164 -6.64 -46.84 -11.75
CA ALA A 164 -7.65 -47.59 -11.01
C ALA A 164 -8.96 -47.74 -11.82
N LYS A 165 -9.39 -46.66 -12.50
CA LYS A 165 -10.58 -46.66 -13.36
C LYS A 165 -10.45 -47.65 -14.53
N ARG A 166 -9.27 -47.71 -15.16
CA ARG A 166 -9.00 -48.62 -16.29
C ARG A 166 -9.06 -50.10 -15.89
N LYS A 167 -8.59 -50.46 -14.69
CA LYS A 167 -8.61 -51.86 -14.21
C LYS A 167 -10.04 -52.36 -13.95
N ALA A 168 -10.91 -51.51 -13.40
CA ALA A 168 -12.31 -51.87 -13.15
C ALA A 168 -13.11 -52.17 -14.43
N GLU A 169 -12.79 -51.50 -15.54
CA GLU A 169 -13.47 -51.67 -16.83
C GLU A 169 -13.07 -52.98 -17.54
N GLU A 170 -11.81 -53.42 -17.38
CA GLU A 170 -11.31 -54.67 -17.96
C GLU A 170 -11.85 -55.92 -17.23
N GLU A 171 -12.04 -55.83 -15.92
CA GLU A 171 -12.55 -56.93 -15.08
C GLU A 171 -14.03 -57.22 -15.34
N ALA A 172 -14.86 -56.18 -15.55
CA ALA A 172 -16.27 -56.31 -15.93
C ALA A 172 -16.46 -57.04 -17.28
N LYS A 173 -15.49 -56.96 -18.18
CA LYS A 173 -15.58 -57.55 -19.52
C LYS A 173 -15.34 -59.07 -19.53
N ARG A 174 -14.50 -59.59 -18.62
CA ARG A 174 -14.26 -61.05 -18.48
C ARG A 174 -15.46 -61.80 -17.91
N ALA A 175 -16.19 -61.18 -16.97
CA ALA A 175 -17.35 -61.80 -16.33
C ALA A 175 -18.50 -62.13 -17.31
N ALA A 176 -18.57 -61.46 -18.46
CA ALA A 176 -19.60 -61.68 -19.47
C ALA A 176 -19.36 -62.92 -20.34
N GLU A 177 -18.11 -63.29 -20.64
CA GLU A 177 -17.79 -64.41 -21.56
C GLU A 177 -17.97 -65.80 -20.91
N GLU A 178 -17.80 -65.92 -19.58
CA GLU A 178 -17.96 -67.21 -18.90
C GLU A 178 -19.43 -67.66 -18.81
N ALA A 179 -20.37 -66.71 -18.73
CA ALA A 179 -21.81 -67.00 -18.59
C ALA A 179 -22.41 -67.70 -19.82
N GLU A 180 -21.94 -67.41 -21.04
CA GLU A 180 -22.49 -68.01 -22.26
C GLU A 180 -22.04 -69.48 -22.44
N LYS A 181 -20.84 -69.81 -21.96
CA LYS A 181 -20.21 -71.13 -22.13
C LYS A 181 -20.92 -72.23 -21.32
N ALA A 182 -21.46 -71.89 -20.15
CA ALA A 182 -22.13 -72.83 -19.26
C ALA A 182 -23.46 -73.38 -19.83
N LYS A 183 -24.15 -72.62 -20.69
CA LYS A 183 -25.51 -72.94 -21.13
C LYS A 183 -25.59 -74.11 -22.14
N LYS A 184 -24.55 -74.33 -22.96
CA LYS A 184 -24.53 -75.38 -23.99
C LYS A 184 -24.19 -76.79 -23.47
N ALA A 185 -23.53 -76.90 -22.33
CA ALA A 185 -23.12 -78.20 -21.78
C ALA A 185 -24.28 -78.99 -21.13
N ALA A 186 -25.31 -78.30 -20.64
CA ALA A 186 -26.41 -78.91 -19.88
C ALA A 186 -27.43 -79.69 -20.73
N GLU A 187 -27.48 -79.46 -22.05
CA GLU A 187 -28.53 -79.99 -22.93
C GLU A 187 -28.23 -81.40 -23.47
N GLU A 188 -26.96 -81.80 -23.51
CA GLU A 188 -26.54 -83.07 -24.14
C GLU A 188 -26.54 -84.27 -23.17
N GLU A 189 -26.34 -84.05 -21.86
CA GLU A 189 -26.26 -85.13 -20.87
C GLU A 189 -27.62 -85.79 -20.57
N ALA A 190 -28.72 -85.05 -20.71
CA ALA A 190 -30.07 -85.51 -20.36
C ALA A 190 -30.55 -86.72 -21.17
N LYS A 191 -29.97 -86.98 -22.35
CA LYS A 191 -30.47 -87.98 -23.31
C LYS A 191 -29.93 -89.41 -23.07
N ARG A 192 -28.86 -89.57 -22.27
CA ARG A 192 -28.13 -90.86 -22.13
C ARG A 192 -28.63 -91.77 -20.99
N LYS A 193 -29.34 -91.24 -19.99
CA LYS A 193 -29.60 -91.93 -18.71
C LYS A 193 -30.89 -92.76 -18.64
N ALA A 194 -31.61 -92.95 -19.75
CA ALA A 194 -32.99 -93.48 -19.72
C ALA A 194 -33.14 -95.00 -19.89
N GLU A 195 -32.13 -95.75 -20.33
CA GLU A 195 -32.38 -97.01 -21.09
C GLU A 195 -31.99 -98.34 -20.40
N GLU A 196 -31.57 -98.34 -19.13
CA GLU A 196 -30.69 -99.45 -18.64
C GLU A 196 -31.10 -100.17 -17.32
N SER A 197 -32.30 -99.92 -16.77
CA SER A 197 -32.61 -100.06 -15.32
C SER A 197 -33.13 -101.39 -14.73
N MET A 198 -32.26 -102.36 -14.30
CA MET A 198 -32.57 -103.35 -13.23
C MET A 198 -31.39 -104.27 -12.73
N ASP A 199 -30.38 -103.78 -11.98
CA ASP A 199 -29.21 -104.62 -11.52
C ASP A 199 -28.93 -104.69 -9.99
N TYR A 200 -29.35 -103.72 -9.17
CA TYR A 200 -29.16 -103.71 -7.70
C TYR A 200 -30.38 -103.09 -6.99
N ALA A 201 -30.51 -103.16 -5.65
CA ALA A 201 -31.66 -102.56 -4.94
C ALA A 201 -31.36 -102.13 -3.49
N ILE A 202 -31.82 -100.93 -3.10
CA ILE A 202 -31.64 -100.35 -1.76
C ILE A 202 -33.00 -100.29 -1.03
N ARG A 203 -33.00 -100.41 0.31
CA ARG A 203 -34.16 -100.15 1.19
C ARG A 203 -33.77 -99.11 2.25
N THR A 204 -34.72 -98.27 2.64
CA THR A 204 -34.53 -97.18 3.62
C THR A 204 -35.51 -97.35 4.77
N GLN A 205 -35.08 -97.16 6.01
CA GLN A 205 -35.92 -97.41 7.19
C GLN A 205 -35.62 -96.52 8.41
N VAL A 206 -36.63 -96.36 9.27
CA VAL A 206 -36.56 -95.75 10.62
C VAL A 206 -37.27 -96.69 11.58
N ASP A 207 -36.68 -96.97 12.74
CA ASP A 207 -37.19 -97.86 13.80
C ASP A 207 -37.76 -99.22 13.32
N GLY A 208 -37.17 -99.78 12.25
CA GLY A 208 -37.54 -101.07 11.67
C GLY A 208 -38.69 -101.03 10.65
N GLY A 209 -39.26 -99.86 10.35
CA GLY A 209 -40.24 -99.65 9.29
C GLY A 209 -39.61 -99.00 8.04
N SER A 210 -39.97 -99.48 6.84
CA SER A 210 -39.48 -98.87 5.60
C SER A 210 -40.05 -97.45 5.41
N ILE A 211 -39.18 -96.48 5.08
CA ILE A 211 -39.54 -95.08 4.89
C ILE A 211 -39.33 -94.61 3.44
N SER A 212 -40.25 -93.76 2.97
CA SER A 212 -40.15 -93.02 1.70
C SER A 212 -40.27 -91.49 1.88
N SER A 213 -40.54 -91.02 3.10
CA SER A 213 -40.62 -89.59 3.42
C SER A 213 -40.27 -89.30 4.88
N ILE A 214 -39.73 -88.11 5.15
CA ILE A 214 -39.39 -87.56 6.48
C ILE A 214 -40.07 -86.19 6.64
N TRP A 215 -40.49 -85.86 7.86
CA TRP A 215 -41.04 -84.55 8.22
C TRP A 215 -40.24 -83.95 9.38
N LEU A 216 -39.98 -82.65 9.32
CA LEU A 216 -39.22 -81.86 10.30
C LEU A 216 -39.99 -80.56 10.61
N GLU A 217 -40.10 -80.18 11.88
CA GLU A 217 -40.62 -78.86 12.29
C GLU A 217 -39.48 -78.09 12.97
N ALA A 218 -39.28 -76.81 12.60
CA ALA A 218 -38.20 -75.99 13.15
C ALA A 218 -38.62 -74.51 13.30
N ILE A 219 -38.00 -73.82 14.26
CA ILE A 219 -38.17 -72.37 14.49
C ILE A 219 -36.89 -71.66 14.08
N VAL A 220 -36.98 -70.47 13.47
CA VAL A 220 -35.80 -69.69 13.04
C VAL A 220 -34.79 -69.55 14.19
N GLY A 221 -33.61 -70.16 14.05
CA GLY A 221 -32.53 -70.15 15.03
C GLY A 221 -32.28 -71.45 15.82
N GLU A 222 -33.18 -72.45 15.76
CA GLU A 222 -32.99 -73.77 16.37
C GLU A 222 -33.26 -74.88 15.33
N GLY A 223 -32.28 -75.76 15.09
CA GLY A 223 -32.36 -76.83 14.09
C GLY A 223 -32.20 -78.21 14.73
N ASP A 224 -33.29 -78.96 14.84
CA ASP A 224 -33.28 -80.36 15.27
C ASP A 224 -33.02 -81.32 14.09
N GLY A 225 -32.10 -82.26 14.29
CA GLY A 225 -31.71 -83.26 13.29
C GLY A 225 -32.46 -84.59 13.44
N LEU A 226 -32.69 -85.30 12.32
CA LEU A 226 -33.35 -86.61 12.31
C LEU A 226 -32.49 -87.68 11.64
N THR A 227 -32.43 -88.86 12.27
CA THR A 227 -31.59 -89.99 11.82
C THR A 227 -32.40 -91.11 11.18
N PHE A 228 -31.90 -91.70 10.09
CA PHE A 228 -32.50 -92.86 9.41
C PHE A 228 -31.42 -93.86 8.94
N ALA A 229 -31.81 -95.05 8.50
CA ALA A 229 -30.89 -96.10 8.03
C ALA A 229 -31.16 -96.51 6.57
N ALA A 230 -30.09 -96.94 5.89
CA ALA A 230 -30.16 -97.53 4.54
C ALA A 230 -29.57 -98.96 4.56
N GLU A 231 -30.26 -99.90 3.90
CA GLU A 231 -29.97 -101.34 3.84
C GLU A 231 -29.80 -101.77 2.37
N ASN A 232 -28.75 -102.55 2.07
CA ASN A 232 -28.59 -103.18 0.76
C ASN A 232 -29.40 -104.47 0.68
N VAL A 233 -30.48 -104.46 -0.11
CA VAL A 233 -31.40 -105.60 -0.31
C VAL A 233 -31.28 -106.20 -1.72
N GLY A 234 -30.24 -105.83 -2.47
CA GLY A 234 -29.93 -106.36 -3.79
C GLY A 234 -29.13 -107.67 -3.77
N SER A 235 -28.77 -108.15 -4.95
CA SER A 235 -28.05 -109.42 -5.16
C SER A 235 -26.52 -109.28 -5.20
N ARG A 236 -25.96 -108.09 -5.00
CA ARG A 236 -24.52 -107.82 -4.95
C ARG A 236 -24.17 -106.72 -3.93
N ASP A 237 -22.92 -106.71 -3.47
CA ASP A 237 -22.36 -105.62 -2.67
C ASP A 237 -22.41 -104.30 -3.47
N ILE A 238 -22.58 -103.17 -2.77
CA ILE A 238 -22.67 -101.81 -3.35
C ILE A 238 -21.77 -100.83 -2.57
N ASP A 239 -21.36 -99.73 -3.20
CA ASP A 239 -20.69 -98.60 -2.53
C ASP A 239 -21.61 -97.38 -2.64
N LEU A 240 -22.24 -96.93 -1.56
CA LEU A 240 -23.26 -95.88 -1.62
C LEU A 240 -22.68 -94.50 -1.93
N ILE A 241 -23.20 -93.88 -3.00
CA ILE A 241 -23.28 -92.42 -3.09
C ILE A 241 -24.60 -91.99 -2.47
N TYR A 242 -24.52 -90.99 -1.60
CA TYR A 242 -25.67 -90.31 -1.01
C TYR A 242 -25.57 -88.81 -1.26
N GLY A 243 -26.72 -88.14 -1.29
CA GLY A 243 -26.79 -86.69 -1.41
C GLY A 243 -28.20 -86.17 -1.24
N ILE A 244 -28.33 -84.85 -1.14
CA ILE A 244 -29.62 -84.16 -1.16
C ILE A 244 -29.80 -83.52 -2.54
N THR A 245 -31.02 -83.54 -3.07
CA THR A 245 -31.41 -82.83 -4.29
C THR A 245 -32.79 -82.19 -4.12
N GLY A 246 -33.23 -81.36 -5.08
CA GLY A 246 -34.49 -80.60 -5.01
C GLY A 246 -34.29 -79.11 -4.72
N ALA A 247 -35.36 -78.34 -4.89
CA ALA A 247 -35.32 -76.88 -4.93
C ALA A 247 -34.86 -76.20 -3.62
N SER A 248 -34.91 -76.91 -2.49
CA SER A 248 -34.45 -76.43 -1.18
C SER A 248 -33.27 -77.24 -0.62
N ALA A 249 -32.57 -78.04 -1.44
CA ALA A 249 -31.51 -78.93 -0.96
C ALA A 249 -30.37 -78.21 -0.23
N ASN A 250 -30.11 -76.95 -0.57
CA ASN A 250 -29.04 -76.13 -0.02
C ASN A 250 -29.27 -75.66 1.42
N VAL A 251 -30.50 -75.73 1.94
CA VAL A 251 -30.80 -75.42 3.36
C VAL A 251 -30.85 -76.67 4.24
N PHE A 252 -30.42 -77.83 3.71
CA PHE A 252 -30.30 -79.06 4.49
C PHE A 252 -28.87 -79.63 4.39
N GLU A 253 -28.41 -80.24 5.48
CA GLU A 253 -27.13 -80.94 5.54
C GLU A 253 -27.37 -82.43 5.84
N LEU A 254 -26.81 -83.32 5.00
CA LEU A 254 -26.92 -84.78 5.14
C LEU A 254 -25.54 -85.39 5.42
N SER A 255 -25.42 -86.09 6.53
CA SER A 255 -24.17 -86.70 6.98
C SER A 255 -24.34 -88.18 7.32
N LEU A 256 -23.32 -89.00 7.01
CA LEU A 256 -23.21 -90.38 7.50
C LEU A 256 -22.74 -90.34 8.97
N ILE A 257 -23.53 -90.93 9.89
CA ILE A 257 -23.28 -90.85 11.34
C ILE A 257 -22.24 -91.90 11.76
N SER A 258 -22.42 -93.13 11.29
CA SER A 258 -21.55 -94.26 11.54
C SER A 258 -21.78 -95.31 10.47
N GLY A 259 -20.69 -95.89 9.95
CA GLY A 259 -20.77 -96.88 8.88
C GLY A 259 -19.64 -96.79 7.86
N SER A 260 -19.84 -97.46 6.73
CA SER A 260 -19.02 -97.33 5.52
C SER A 260 -19.93 -97.28 4.30
N THR A 261 -19.60 -96.46 3.30
CA THR A 261 -20.39 -96.45 2.06
C THR A 261 -20.41 -97.82 1.37
N ALA A 262 -19.37 -98.66 1.57
CA ALA A 262 -19.30 -100.04 1.08
C ALA A 262 -20.23 -101.00 1.84
N LEU A 263 -21.52 -101.00 1.47
CA LEU A 263 -22.55 -101.88 2.02
C LEU A 263 -22.60 -103.25 1.33
N LYS A 264 -22.25 -104.29 2.09
CA LYS A 264 -22.42 -105.68 1.68
C LYS A 264 -23.90 -106.07 1.56
N ILE A 265 -24.20 -107.17 0.85
CA ILE A 265 -25.54 -107.76 0.78
C ILE A 265 -26.09 -107.97 2.21
N GLY A 266 -27.25 -107.36 2.52
CA GLY A 266 -27.87 -107.40 3.86
C GLY A 266 -27.22 -106.50 4.92
N GLY A 267 -26.22 -105.71 4.57
CA GLY A 267 -25.60 -104.70 5.43
C GLY A 267 -26.44 -103.41 5.52
N MET A 268 -26.24 -102.64 6.59
CA MET A 268 -27.02 -101.45 6.90
C MET A 268 -26.22 -100.40 7.69
N ASP A 269 -26.36 -99.13 7.30
CA ASP A 269 -25.69 -97.97 7.95
C ASP A 269 -26.63 -96.77 8.14
N LYS A 270 -26.21 -95.79 8.98
CA LYS A 270 -27.06 -94.71 9.50
C LYS A 270 -26.63 -93.29 9.08
N PHE A 271 -27.61 -92.47 8.74
CA PHE A 271 -27.48 -91.09 8.25
C PHE A 271 -28.28 -90.12 9.12
N SER A 272 -27.83 -88.87 9.22
CA SER A 272 -28.57 -87.74 9.82
C SER A 272 -28.84 -86.68 8.77
N ILE A 273 -30.04 -86.10 8.76
CA ILE A 273 -30.32 -84.86 8.04
C ILE A 273 -30.70 -83.75 9.03
N ASN A 274 -30.08 -82.59 8.83
CA ASN A 274 -30.29 -81.37 9.62
C ASN A 274 -30.78 -80.25 8.69
N LEU A 275 -31.51 -79.27 9.23
CA LEU A 275 -31.87 -78.03 8.54
C LEU A 275 -30.92 -76.90 8.97
N ASP A 276 -30.54 -76.02 8.04
CA ASP A 276 -29.75 -74.81 8.31
C ASP A 276 -30.51 -73.88 9.28
N PRO A 277 -29.96 -73.55 10.46
CA PRO A 277 -30.59 -72.62 11.41
C PRO A 277 -30.85 -71.21 10.85
N ALA A 278 -30.17 -70.82 9.76
CA ALA A 278 -30.33 -69.55 9.06
C ALA A 278 -31.34 -69.60 7.89
N ALA A 279 -32.02 -70.73 7.67
CA ALA A 279 -33.06 -70.85 6.65
C ALA A 279 -34.16 -69.78 6.85
N PRO A 280 -34.61 -69.07 5.79
CA PRO A 280 -35.72 -68.12 5.89
C PRO A 280 -37.04 -68.76 6.35
N ILE A 281 -38.08 -67.95 6.59
CA ILE A 281 -39.44 -68.48 6.81
C ILE A 281 -39.97 -69.07 5.51
N GLY A 282 -40.46 -70.31 5.58
CA GLY A 282 -41.04 -70.99 4.42
C GLY A 282 -41.20 -72.48 4.62
N VAL A 283 -41.87 -73.10 3.65
CA VAL A 283 -41.95 -74.56 3.51
C VAL A 283 -40.83 -75.00 2.57
N TYR A 284 -39.89 -75.77 3.11
CA TYR A 284 -38.78 -76.33 2.36
C TYR A 284 -39.04 -77.79 2.03
N SER A 285 -38.63 -78.21 0.84
CA SER A 285 -38.62 -79.62 0.51
C SER A 285 -37.38 -79.99 -0.30
N CYS A 286 -36.82 -81.13 0.06
CA CYS A 286 -35.72 -81.75 -0.65
C CYS A 286 -35.96 -83.26 -0.74
N THR A 287 -35.16 -83.93 -1.54
CA THR A 287 -35.19 -85.37 -1.68
C THR A 287 -33.79 -85.89 -1.41
N ILE A 288 -33.63 -86.69 -0.36
CA ILE A 288 -32.40 -87.45 -0.16
C ILE A 288 -32.38 -88.55 -1.22
N TYR A 289 -31.27 -88.72 -1.92
CA TYR A 289 -31.05 -89.84 -2.82
C TYR A 289 -29.89 -90.73 -2.33
N LEU A 290 -30.07 -92.03 -2.50
CA LEU A 290 -29.13 -93.08 -2.14
C LEU A 290 -29.01 -94.04 -3.33
N LYS A 291 -27.80 -94.20 -3.89
CA LYS A 291 -27.55 -95.10 -5.02
C LYS A 291 -26.21 -95.80 -4.90
N ASP A 292 -26.04 -96.88 -5.66
CA ASP A 292 -24.70 -97.46 -5.85
C ASP A 292 -23.84 -96.53 -6.72
N LYS A 293 -22.60 -96.31 -6.29
CA LYS A 293 -21.54 -95.55 -6.97
C LYS A 293 -21.21 -96.12 -8.33
N ASN A 294 -21.29 -97.44 -8.46
CA ASN A 294 -20.98 -98.17 -9.69
C ASN A 294 -22.20 -98.26 -10.63
N ASP A 295 -23.28 -97.52 -10.35
CA ASP A 295 -24.40 -97.33 -11.27
C ASP A 295 -24.46 -95.91 -11.85
N ASP A 296 -24.07 -95.81 -13.11
CA ASP A 296 -24.10 -94.58 -13.89
C ASP A 296 -25.50 -94.15 -14.38
N ALA A 297 -26.51 -95.02 -14.32
CA ALA A 297 -27.85 -94.77 -14.86
C ALA A 297 -28.94 -94.55 -13.78
N ASN A 298 -28.55 -94.36 -12.51
CA ASN A 298 -29.43 -94.02 -11.37
C ASN A 298 -30.63 -95.00 -11.16
N ARG A 299 -30.48 -96.22 -11.64
CA ARG A 299 -31.51 -97.22 -11.96
C ARG A 299 -32.39 -97.58 -10.77
N ASN A 300 -31.76 -97.88 -9.66
CA ASN A 300 -32.43 -98.28 -8.42
C ASN A 300 -32.04 -97.36 -7.25
N THR A 301 -31.83 -96.08 -7.57
CA THR A 301 -31.70 -95.00 -6.59
C THR A 301 -32.94 -94.98 -5.69
N LYS A 302 -32.74 -94.98 -4.37
CA LYS A 302 -33.82 -94.69 -3.42
C LYS A 302 -33.88 -93.22 -3.10
N TYR A 303 -35.10 -92.71 -3.14
CA TYR A 303 -35.44 -91.32 -2.89
C TYR A 303 -36.30 -91.27 -1.62
N ILE A 304 -35.92 -90.41 -0.67
CA ILE A 304 -36.72 -90.09 0.52
C ILE A 304 -37.10 -88.62 0.42
N SER A 305 -38.39 -88.32 0.31
CA SER A 305 -38.89 -86.94 0.28
C SER A 305 -38.88 -86.34 1.68
N VAL A 306 -38.12 -85.28 1.90
CA VAL A 306 -38.05 -84.55 3.16
C VAL A 306 -38.81 -83.25 3.00
N ARG A 307 -39.68 -82.93 3.96
CA ARG A 307 -40.33 -81.61 4.07
C ARG A 307 -40.05 -81.02 5.45
N ALA A 308 -39.71 -79.74 5.47
CA ALA A 308 -39.59 -78.94 6.68
C ALA A 308 -40.43 -77.65 6.55
N GLU A 309 -40.83 -77.09 7.68
CA GLU A 309 -41.51 -75.80 7.75
C GLU A 309 -40.84 -74.93 8.81
N VAL A 310 -40.40 -73.74 8.41
CA VAL A 310 -39.71 -72.75 9.25
C VAL A 310 -40.65 -71.58 9.50
N THR A 311 -40.88 -71.23 10.77
CA THR A 311 -41.85 -70.21 11.17
C THR A 311 -41.25 -69.11 12.06
N GLY A 312 -41.87 -67.91 12.04
CA GLY A 312 -41.43 -66.74 12.81
C GLY A 312 -42.31 -65.50 12.54
N SER A 313 -42.02 -64.37 13.19
CA SER A 313 -42.82 -63.13 13.09
C SER A 313 -41.97 -61.89 12.76
N PRO A 314 -42.51 -60.93 11.97
CA PRO A 314 -41.76 -59.74 11.55
C PRO A 314 -41.51 -58.78 12.71
N LYS A 315 -40.29 -58.22 12.77
CA LYS A 315 -39.84 -57.24 13.75
C LYS A 315 -39.10 -56.10 13.07
N ILE A 316 -39.49 -54.87 13.37
CA ILE A 316 -38.88 -53.66 12.78
C ILE A 316 -37.42 -53.52 13.28
N THR A 317 -36.50 -53.44 12.33
CA THR A 317 -35.05 -53.35 12.56
C THR A 317 -34.59 -51.89 12.51
N SER A 318 -35.05 -51.10 11.54
CA SER A 318 -34.69 -49.69 11.39
C SER A 318 -35.75 -48.88 10.67
N VAL A 319 -35.70 -47.56 10.85
CA VAL A 319 -36.33 -46.59 9.94
C VAL A 319 -35.20 -45.84 9.25
N VAL A 320 -35.38 -45.50 7.98
CA VAL A 320 -34.45 -44.66 7.20
C VAL A 320 -35.24 -43.49 6.62
N VAL A 321 -34.64 -42.30 6.54
CA VAL A 321 -35.24 -41.10 5.95
C VAL A 321 -34.32 -40.54 4.86
N TYR A 322 -34.90 -40.11 3.74
CA TYR A 322 -34.19 -39.57 2.59
C TYR A 322 -34.83 -38.25 2.11
N PRO A 323 -34.04 -37.21 1.79
CA PRO A 323 -32.59 -37.12 1.97
C PRO A 323 -32.21 -37.03 3.46
N GLN A 324 -31.06 -37.61 3.85
CA GLN A 324 -30.59 -37.56 5.25
C GLN A 324 -29.97 -36.19 5.61
N TYR A 325 -29.36 -35.53 4.64
CA TYR A 325 -28.76 -34.19 4.78
C TYR A 325 -29.16 -33.34 3.58
N ILE A 326 -29.65 -32.13 3.82
CA ILE A 326 -30.00 -31.20 2.73
C ILE A 326 -29.83 -29.74 3.15
N LYS A 327 -29.50 -28.88 2.17
CA LYS A 327 -29.55 -27.42 2.31
C LYS A 327 -30.83 -26.93 1.63
N LEU A 328 -31.64 -26.14 2.33
CA LEU A 328 -32.92 -25.63 1.79
C LEU A 328 -33.07 -24.14 2.15
N ALA A 329 -33.45 -23.33 1.18
CA ALA A 329 -33.57 -21.89 1.36
C ALA A 329 -34.81 -21.48 2.19
N GLN A 330 -34.75 -20.31 2.83
CA GLN A 330 -35.92 -19.65 3.42
C GLN A 330 -37.04 -19.49 2.38
N GLY A 331 -38.25 -19.95 2.71
CA GLY A 331 -39.38 -20.00 1.78
C GLY A 331 -39.43 -21.23 0.86
N GLY A 332 -38.42 -22.11 0.92
CA GLY A 332 -38.37 -23.36 0.17
C GLY A 332 -39.18 -24.49 0.81
N SER A 333 -39.53 -25.49 0.01
CA SER A 333 -40.17 -26.73 0.47
C SER A 333 -39.52 -27.97 -0.18
N LEU A 334 -39.60 -29.11 0.50
CA LEU A 334 -39.04 -30.37 0.05
C LEU A 334 -39.79 -31.56 0.65
N ALA A 335 -40.09 -32.57 -0.17
CA ALA A 335 -40.60 -33.85 0.29
C ALA A 335 -39.48 -34.76 0.83
N PHE A 336 -39.70 -35.33 2.01
CA PHE A 336 -38.90 -36.40 2.58
C PHE A 336 -39.64 -37.73 2.43
N THR A 337 -38.90 -38.79 2.12
CA THR A 337 -39.42 -40.16 2.08
C THR A 337 -38.83 -40.95 3.24
N ALA A 338 -39.63 -41.80 3.87
CA ALA A 338 -39.16 -42.74 4.88
C ALA A 338 -39.41 -44.19 4.45
N TYR A 339 -38.58 -45.10 4.96
CA TYR A 339 -38.68 -46.55 4.75
C TYR A 339 -38.57 -47.26 6.10
N VAL A 340 -39.48 -48.19 6.37
CA VAL A 340 -39.53 -48.99 7.61
C VAL A 340 -39.04 -50.40 7.29
N ASN A 341 -37.84 -50.73 7.75
CA ASN A 341 -37.21 -52.02 7.49
C ASN A 341 -37.53 -53.02 8.61
N ALA A 342 -37.74 -54.29 8.24
CA ALA A 342 -37.89 -55.39 9.17
C ALA A 342 -36.81 -56.46 8.94
N ASN A 343 -36.66 -57.37 9.90
CA ASN A 343 -35.77 -58.52 9.78
C ASN A 343 -36.25 -59.55 8.73
N ILE A 344 -37.57 -59.66 8.54
CA ILE A 344 -38.26 -60.58 7.63
C ILE A 344 -39.66 -60.02 7.32
N GLY A 345 -40.21 -60.38 6.15
CA GLY A 345 -41.59 -60.06 5.74
C GLY A 345 -41.82 -58.59 5.36
N GLN A 346 -43.05 -58.28 4.94
CA GLN A 346 -43.51 -56.90 4.76
C GLN A 346 -44.08 -56.37 6.09
N VAL A 347 -43.80 -55.11 6.40
CA VAL A 347 -44.33 -54.38 7.56
C VAL A 347 -44.95 -53.06 7.10
N GLU A 348 -45.83 -52.52 7.95
CA GLU A 348 -46.43 -51.19 7.80
C GLU A 348 -45.35 -50.13 7.57
N GLN A 349 -45.48 -49.36 6.49
CA GLN A 349 -44.50 -48.34 6.08
C GLN A 349 -44.86 -46.94 6.61
N ASP A 350 -46.01 -46.79 7.25
CA ASP A 350 -46.52 -45.50 7.70
C ASP A 350 -45.63 -44.94 8.84
N VAL A 351 -45.36 -43.64 8.76
CA VAL A 351 -44.55 -42.90 9.72
C VAL A 351 -45.24 -41.62 10.16
N ASN A 352 -45.05 -41.26 11.42
CA ASN A 352 -45.37 -39.94 11.94
C ASN A 352 -44.20 -39.00 11.68
N TRP A 353 -44.46 -37.91 10.95
CA TRP A 353 -43.50 -36.86 10.66
C TRP A 353 -43.52 -35.76 11.72
N ASN A 354 -42.34 -35.26 12.07
CA ASN A 354 -42.18 -34.09 12.94
C ASN A 354 -40.96 -33.25 12.50
N VAL A 355 -41.00 -31.95 12.75
CA VAL A 355 -39.84 -31.05 12.58
C VAL A 355 -39.51 -30.38 13.92
N SER A 356 -38.22 -30.33 14.25
CA SER A 356 -37.74 -29.77 15.51
C SER A 356 -36.55 -28.83 15.28
N GLY A 357 -36.38 -27.85 16.18
CA GLY A 357 -35.39 -26.78 16.05
C GLY A 357 -35.86 -25.55 15.28
N ALA A 358 -37.09 -25.52 14.76
CA ALA A 358 -37.66 -24.34 14.10
C ALA A 358 -37.83 -23.16 15.07
N SER A 359 -37.52 -21.95 14.59
CA SER A 359 -37.75 -20.69 15.31
C SER A 359 -38.99 -19.94 14.83
N SER A 360 -39.52 -20.25 13.63
CA SER A 360 -40.83 -19.77 13.19
C SER A 360 -41.92 -20.83 13.33
N ALA A 361 -43.10 -20.42 13.80
CA ALA A 361 -44.31 -21.24 13.78
C ALA A 361 -44.84 -21.51 12.36
N GLY A 362 -44.35 -20.79 11.34
CA GLY A 362 -44.66 -21.05 9.93
C GLY A 362 -43.77 -22.12 9.28
N THR A 363 -42.77 -22.66 9.99
CA THR A 363 -41.93 -23.77 9.55
C THR A 363 -42.52 -25.09 10.06
N TYR A 364 -43.00 -25.94 9.17
CA TYR A 364 -43.70 -27.19 9.53
C TYR A 364 -43.45 -28.30 8.50
N ILE A 365 -43.69 -29.55 8.91
CA ILE A 365 -43.74 -30.71 8.01
C ILE A 365 -45.16 -31.26 7.96
N THR A 366 -45.62 -31.67 6.78
CA THR A 366 -46.94 -32.27 6.58
C THR A 366 -46.93 -33.78 6.87
N GLY A 367 -48.12 -34.38 6.97
CA GLY A 367 -48.28 -35.83 7.20
C GLY A 367 -47.79 -36.72 6.05
N ASP A 368 -47.64 -36.17 4.85
CA ASP A 368 -47.02 -36.78 3.67
C ASP A 368 -45.52 -36.47 3.53
N GLY A 369 -44.89 -35.86 4.55
CA GLY A 369 -43.44 -35.67 4.63
C GLY A 369 -42.91 -34.41 3.94
N VAL A 370 -43.77 -33.46 3.53
CA VAL A 370 -43.33 -32.21 2.88
C VAL A 370 -42.97 -31.17 3.94
N LEU A 371 -41.67 -30.90 4.09
CA LEU A 371 -41.16 -29.80 4.89
C LEU A 371 -41.38 -28.47 4.14
N ASN A 372 -41.88 -27.47 4.85
CA ASN A 372 -42.02 -26.09 4.40
C ASN A 372 -41.26 -25.18 5.36
N ILE A 373 -40.32 -24.37 4.84
CA ILE A 373 -39.54 -23.41 5.63
C ILE A 373 -40.16 -22.02 5.50
N ASP A 374 -40.49 -21.38 6.63
CA ASP A 374 -40.97 -19.99 6.64
C ASP A 374 -39.89 -19.05 6.06
N PRO A 375 -40.23 -18.09 5.18
CA PRO A 375 -39.33 -16.99 4.81
C PRO A 375 -38.69 -16.23 5.99
N LYS A 376 -39.26 -16.32 7.20
CA LYS A 376 -38.78 -15.71 8.45
C LYS A 376 -37.98 -16.67 9.35
N GLU A 377 -37.76 -17.92 8.95
CA GLU A 377 -37.03 -18.91 9.75
C GLU A 377 -35.58 -18.47 9.99
N LYS A 378 -35.15 -18.41 11.26
CA LYS A 378 -33.81 -17.96 11.68
C LYS A 378 -32.90 -19.08 12.17
N SER A 379 -33.42 -20.29 12.38
CA SER A 379 -32.62 -21.43 12.80
C SER A 379 -31.70 -21.89 11.68
N GLY A 380 -30.39 -21.82 11.88
CA GLY A 380 -29.41 -22.28 10.89
C GLY A 380 -29.50 -23.79 10.56
N SER A 381 -30.11 -24.59 11.44
CA SER A 381 -30.41 -25.99 11.16
C SER A 381 -31.71 -26.46 11.84
N LEU A 382 -32.41 -27.37 11.16
CA LEU A 382 -33.62 -28.07 11.61
C LEU A 382 -33.39 -29.58 11.57
N LYS A 383 -34.18 -30.32 12.37
CA LYS A 383 -34.21 -31.79 12.35
C LYS A 383 -35.60 -32.28 11.96
N VAL A 384 -35.67 -33.00 10.84
CA VAL A 384 -36.88 -33.73 10.41
C VAL A 384 -36.80 -35.15 10.97
N VAL A 385 -37.87 -35.61 11.61
CA VAL A 385 -37.96 -36.90 12.28
C VAL A 385 -39.09 -37.72 11.66
N ALA A 386 -38.79 -38.94 11.25
CA ALA A 386 -39.76 -39.94 10.80
C ALA A 386 -39.81 -41.07 11.84
N THR A 387 -40.96 -41.28 12.49
CA THR A 387 -41.14 -42.30 13.54
C THR A 387 -42.12 -43.35 13.05
N SER A 388 -41.79 -44.65 13.12
CA SER A 388 -42.69 -45.72 12.66
C SER A 388 -44.00 -45.73 13.47
N VAL A 389 -45.13 -45.90 12.78
CA VAL A 389 -46.44 -46.08 13.42
C VAL A 389 -46.51 -47.43 14.15
N ALA A 390 -45.99 -48.49 13.53
CA ALA A 390 -46.04 -49.86 14.05
C ALA A 390 -45.02 -50.15 15.18
N ASP A 391 -43.87 -49.48 15.23
CA ASP A 391 -42.96 -49.48 16.39
C ASP A 391 -42.43 -48.06 16.67
N PRO A 392 -43.11 -47.28 17.54
CA PRO A 392 -42.66 -45.94 17.92
C PRO A 392 -41.28 -45.87 18.61
N SER A 393 -40.68 -47.00 18.99
CA SER A 393 -39.29 -47.06 19.45
C SER A 393 -38.26 -47.06 18.30
N ARG A 394 -38.71 -46.95 17.04
CA ARG A 394 -37.88 -46.84 15.84
C ARG A 394 -38.21 -45.56 15.08
N TYR A 395 -37.18 -44.75 14.89
CA TYR A 395 -37.26 -43.49 14.16
C TYR A 395 -35.96 -43.20 13.43
N ALA A 396 -36.04 -42.31 12.43
CA ALA A 396 -34.91 -41.77 11.70
C ALA A 396 -34.91 -40.23 11.78
N VAL A 397 -33.73 -39.62 11.65
CA VAL A 397 -33.57 -38.16 11.69
C VAL A 397 -32.78 -37.69 10.48
N ALA A 398 -33.35 -36.75 9.72
CA ALA A 398 -32.67 -35.98 8.69
C ALA A 398 -32.30 -34.60 9.23
N SER A 399 -31.14 -34.08 8.80
CA SER A 399 -30.66 -32.76 9.16
C SER A 399 -30.80 -31.79 7.98
N VAL A 400 -31.47 -30.68 8.22
CA VAL A 400 -31.66 -29.61 7.24
C VAL A 400 -30.81 -28.42 7.66
N THR A 401 -30.02 -27.86 6.74
CA THR A 401 -29.36 -26.56 6.92
C THR A 401 -30.21 -25.51 6.23
N VAL A 402 -30.63 -24.48 6.95
CA VAL A 402 -31.45 -23.41 6.37
C VAL A 402 -30.51 -22.39 5.72
N GLN A 403 -30.70 -22.14 4.42
CA GLN A 403 -29.97 -21.10 3.70
C GLN A 403 -30.77 -19.79 3.74
N SER A 404 -30.18 -18.75 4.32
CA SER A 404 -30.75 -17.41 4.24
C SER A 404 -30.61 -16.86 2.82
N ASN A 405 -31.67 -16.24 2.31
CA ASN A 405 -31.59 -15.51 1.04
C ASN A 405 -30.75 -14.24 1.25
N SER A 406 -29.87 -13.90 0.30
CA SER A 406 -29.06 -12.68 0.33
C SER A 406 -29.33 -11.81 -0.90
N TYR A 407 -29.37 -10.50 -0.71
CA TYR A 407 -29.63 -9.50 -1.74
C TYR A 407 -28.51 -8.46 -1.76
N ASN A 408 -27.98 -8.14 -2.94
CA ASN A 408 -26.92 -7.13 -3.03
C ASN A 408 -27.52 -5.72 -2.99
N VAL A 409 -26.94 -4.85 -2.17
CA VAL A 409 -27.14 -3.41 -2.23
C VAL A 409 -25.91 -2.80 -2.87
N ASN A 410 -26.05 -2.39 -4.13
CA ASN A 410 -25.01 -1.73 -4.89
C ASN A 410 -25.09 -0.22 -4.62
N ALA A 411 -23.99 0.37 -4.17
CA ALA A 411 -23.88 1.81 -3.96
C ALA A 411 -22.80 2.34 -4.92
N VAL A 412 -23.11 3.40 -5.68
CA VAL A 412 -22.20 3.92 -6.72
C VAL A 412 -22.10 5.45 -6.65
N ALA A 413 -20.90 5.98 -6.88
CA ALA A 413 -20.66 7.42 -6.97
C ALA A 413 -21.13 7.98 -8.32
N ASN A 414 -21.72 9.17 -8.31
CA ASN A 414 -22.10 9.92 -9.52
C ASN A 414 -21.78 11.42 -9.35
N PRO A 415 -20.82 12.00 -10.10
CA PRO A 415 -19.87 11.30 -10.97
C PRO A 415 -18.93 10.36 -10.17
N GLN A 416 -18.28 9.40 -10.85
CA GLN A 416 -17.44 8.40 -10.16
C GLN A 416 -16.29 9.02 -9.35
N ASN A 417 -15.68 10.10 -9.86
CA ASN A 417 -14.62 10.83 -9.16
C ASN A 417 -15.14 11.86 -8.13
N GLY A 418 -16.46 11.99 -7.97
CA GLY A 418 -17.06 13.01 -7.10
C GLY A 418 -17.01 12.66 -5.61
N GLY A 419 -16.79 11.40 -5.26
CA GLY A 419 -16.68 10.95 -3.88
C GLY A 419 -16.71 9.44 -3.73
N ILE A 420 -16.25 8.98 -2.58
CA ILE A 420 -16.19 7.58 -2.18
C ILE A 420 -17.57 7.16 -1.65
N VAL A 421 -17.97 5.92 -1.94
CA VAL A 421 -19.29 5.37 -1.59
C VAL A 421 -19.12 3.98 -1.00
N THR A 422 -19.50 3.81 0.27
CA THR A 422 -19.23 2.58 1.04
C THR A 422 -20.48 2.03 1.72
N GLY A 423 -20.35 0.86 2.36
CA GLY A 423 -21.43 0.17 3.05
C GLY A 423 -22.35 -0.66 2.16
N GLY A 424 -22.17 -0.66 0.83
CA GLY A 424 -22.84 -1.62 -0.06
C GLY A 424 -22.37 -3.06 0.15
N GLY A 425 -23.16 -4.04 -0.28
CA GLY A 425 -22.80 -5.47 -0.17
C GLY A 425 -23.99 -6.43 -0.12
N ALA A 426 -23.70 -7.70 0.18
CA ALA A 426 -24.72 -8.75 0.31
C ALA A 426 -25.42 -8.68 1.69
N VAL A 427 -26.72 -8.40 1.68
CA VAL A 427 -27.57 -8.25 2.87
C VAL A 427 -28.51 -9.44 2.98
N ALA A 428 -28.61 -10.08 4.15
CA ALA A 428 -29.59 -11.14 4.38
C ALA A 428 -31.04 -10.61 4.24
N GLY A 429 -31.96 -11.45 3.75
CA GLY A 429 -33.35 -11.09 3.51
C GLY A 429 -34.07 -10.56 4.75
N GLY A 430 -34.63 -9.35 4.65
CA GLY A 430 -35.23 -8.61 5.75
C GLY A 430 -34.23 -7.87 6.64
N GLY A 431 -32.93 -7.97 6.39
CA GLY A 431 -31.88 -7.22 7.06
C GLY A 431 -31.83 -5.74 6.67
N SER A 432 -30.88 -5.02 7.26
CA SER A 432 -30.62 -3.61 7.02
C SER A 432 -29.16 -3.37 6.63
N VAL A 433 -28.90 -2.28 5.93
CA VAL A 433 -27.54 -1.85 5.56
C VAL A 433 -27.45 -0.32 5.59
N THR A 434 -26.34 0.23 6.05
CA THR A 434 -26.07 1.67 6.04
C THR A 434 -25.05 1.97 4.96
N LEU A 435 -25.44 2.76 3.98
CA LEU A 435 -24.53 3.29 2.97
C LEU A 435 -23.90 4.58 3.50
N SER A 436 -22.63 4.84 3.16
CA SER A 436 -21.93 6.08 3.48
C SER A 436 -21.35 6.73 2.24
N ALA A 437 -21.35 8.05 2.18
CA ALA A 437 -20.86 8.85 1.06
C ALA A 437 -19.90 9.94 1.55
N ILE A 438 -18.68 9.93 1.04
CA ILE A 438 -17.61 10.87 1.37
C ILE A 438 -17.30 11.69 0.11
N PRO A 439 -17.53 13.01 0.10
CA PRO A 439 -17.16 13.85 -1.04
C PRO A 439 -15.65 13.85 -1.24
N ASN A 440 -15.19 13.75 -2.49
CA ASN A 440 -13.78 14.00 -2.80
C ASN A 440 -13.49 15.50 -2.71
N LYS A 441 -12.21 15.86 -2.54
CA LYS A 441 -11.76 17.27 -2.59
C LYS A 441 -12.25 17.94 -3.87
N ASN A 442 -12.76 19.17 -3.76
CA ASN A 442 -13.49 19.89 -4.82
C ASN A 442 -14.91 19.37 -5.14
N PHE A 443 -15.49 18.50 -4.32
CA PHE A 443 -16.90 18.10 -4.43
C PHE A 443 -17.63 18.27 -3.10
N TYR A 444 -18.96 18.34 -3.16
CA TYR A 444 -19.86 18.18 -2.02
C TYR A 444 -20.90 17.10 -2.32
N PHE A 445 -21.42 16.49 -1.26
CA PHE A 445 -22.49 15.50 -1.38
C PHE A 445 -23.85 16.21 -1.54
N ASP A 446 -24.53 15.93 -2.66
CA ASP A 446 -25.86 16.48 -2.96
C ASP A 446 -26.99 15.57 -2.47
N GLY A 447 -26.76 14.26 -2.36
CA GLY A 447 -27.72 13.32 -1.78
C GLY A 447 -27.74 11.95 -2.44
N TRP A 448 -28.35 11.00 -1.75
CA TRP A 448 -28.60 9.65 -2.24
C TRP A 448 -29.78 9.65 -3.21
N ILE A 449 -29.58 9.14 -4.41
CA ILE A 449 -30.60 8.96 -5.44
C ILE A 449 -30.92 7.48 -5.59
N ARG A 450 -32.20 7.13 -5.50
CA ARG A 450 -32.71 5.78 -5.73
C ARG A 450 -33.97 5.87 -6.58
N ASP A 451 -34.08 4.99 -7.58
CA ASP A 451 -35.24 4.96 -8.50
C ASP A 451 -35.53 6.34 -9.15
N GLY A 452 -34.47 7.15 -9.36
CA GLY A 452 -34.53 8.52 -9.90
C GLY A 452 -34.93 9.61 -8.90
N GLN A 453 -35.19 9.29 -7.62
CA GLN A 453 -35.58 10.25 -6.60
C GLN A 453 -34.52 10.41 -5.50
N LYS A 454 -34.36 11.63 -4.97
CA LYS A 454 -33.48 11.89 -3.82
C LYS A 454 -34.11 11.34 -2.54
N VAL A 455 -33.51 10.32 -1.94
CA VAL A 455 -34.02 9.57 -0.78
C VAL A 455 -33.35 9.94 0.55
N SER A 456 -32.19 10.61 0.52
CA SER A 456 -31.53 11.18 1.69
C SER A 456 -30.56 12.30 1.26
N THR A 457 -30.42 13.33 2.09
CA THR A 457 -29.34 14.34 1.98
C THR A 457 -28.20 14.09 2.96
N ALA A 458 -28.39 13.24 3.98
CA ALA A 458 -27.33 12.85 4.91
C ALA A 458 -26.35 11.91 4.20
N THR A 459 -25.05 12.12 4.45
CA THR A 459 -23.95 11.28 3.92
C THR A 459 -24.13 9.81 4.28
N ASN A 460 -24.73 9.51 5.45
CA ASN A 460 -25.15 8.17 5.84
C ASN A 460 -26.64 7.91 5.49
N TYR A 461 -26.94 6.76 4.88
CA TYR A 461 -28.30 6.36 4.52
C TYR A 461 -28.57 4.87 4.82
N THR A 462 -29.41 4.60 5.82
CA THR A 462 -29.79 3.23 6.21
C THR A 462 -31.01 2.73 5.41
N ILE A 463 -30.81 1.65 4.66
CA ILE A 463 -31.86 0.91 3.96
C ILE A 463 -32.28 -0.25 4.86
N ASN A 464 -33.51 -0.20 5.35
CA ASN A 464 -34.08 -1.24 6.22
C ASN A 464 -34.92 -2.25 5.42
N ASN A 465 -34.98 -3.50 5.90
CA ASN A 465 -35.82 -4.57 5.38
C ASN A 465 -35.58 -4.85 3.87
N VAL A 466 -34.31 -5.08 3.51
CA VAL A 466 -33.88 -5.41 2.13
C VAL A 466 -34.48 -6.76 1.69
N ARG A 467 -35.23 -6.78 0.58
CA ARG A 467 -35.92 -7.99 0.04
C ARG A 467 -35.70 -8.23 -1.46
N SER A 468 -34.83 -7.44 -2.06
CA SER A 468 -34.43 -7.52 -3.47
C SER A 468 -33.07 -6.88 -3.60
N THR A 469 -32.36 -7.16 -4.69
CA THR A 469 -31.18 -6.37 -5.06
C THR A 469 -31.60 -4.91 -5.28
N ILE A 470 -30.82 -3.95 -4.78
CA ILE A 470 -31.08 -2.51 -4.87
C ILE A 470 -29.82 -1.83 -5.41
N THR A 471 -29.98 -0.82 -6.26
CA THR A 471 -28.90 0.10 -6.62
C THR A 471 -29.26 1.51 -6.12
N VAL A 472 -28.30 2.17 -5.46
CA VAL A 472 -28.41 3.57 -5.00
C VAL A 472 -27.21 4.35 -5.52
N GLN A 473 -27.44 5.54 -6.04
CA GLN A 473 -26.37 6.45 -6.46
C GLN A 473 -26.13 7.49 -5.37
N ALA A 474 -24.88 7.70 -4.97
CA ALA A 474 -24.48 8.86 -4.19
C ALA A 474 -24.20 10.00 -5.18
N ASN A 475 -25.02 11.05 -5.18
CA ASN A 475 -24.85 12.18 -6.09
C ASN A 475 -23.91 13.21 -5.47
N PHE A 476 -22.84 13.54 -6.17
CA PHE A 476 -21.86 14.56 -5.80
C PHE A 476 -21.89 15.70 -6.81
N LYS A 477 -21.58 16.91 -6.36
CA LYS A 477 -21.50 18.10 -7.20
C LYS A 477 -20.16 18.79 -6.99
N GLN A 478 -19.55 19.21 -8.08
CA GLN A 478 -18.26 19.89 -8.07
C GLN A 478 -18.42 21.32 -7.54
N ASN A 479 -17.52 21.75 -6.66
CA ASN A 479 -17.53 23.08 -6.04
C ASN A 479 -16.98 24.14 -7.00
N TYR A 480 -15.78 23.91 -7.55
CA TYR A 480 -15.07 24.86 -8.39
C TYR A 480 -14.31 24.17 -9.55
N VAL A 481 -13.85 24.98 -10.49
CA VAL A 481 -12.85 24.64 -11.50
C VAL A 481 -11.71 25.67 -11.42
N THR A 482 -10.54 25.32 -11.90
CA THR A 482 -9.35 26.17 -11.84
C THR A 482 -9.07 26.81 -13.20
N VAL A 483 -9.01 28.14 -13.25
CA VAL A 483 -8.54 28.89 -14.41
C VAL A 483 -7.13 29.38 -14.13
N THR A 484 -6.13 28.66 -14.64
CA THR A 484 -4.72 29.07 -14.59
C THR A 484 -4.47 30.07 -15.70
N ALA A 485 -4.30 31.34 -15.33
CA ALA A 485 -4.02 32.43 -16.26
C ALA A 485 -2.62 33.00 -15.98
N VAL A 486 -1.72 32.91 -16.96
CA VAL A 486 -0.29 33.29 -16.81
C VAL A 486 0.22 34.05 -18.03
N PRO A 487 1.20 34.96 -17.91
CA PRO A 487 1.90 35.53 -19.05
C PRO A 487 2.82 34.50 -19.72
N GLU A 488 3.06 34.65 -21.03
CA GLU A 488 4.08 33.89 -21.78
C GLU A 488 5.51 34.25 -21.37
N ASN A 489 5.69 35.47 -20.84
CA ASN A 489 6.92 36.01 -20.28
C ASN A 489 6.55 36.96 -19.14
N ASP A 490 7.00 36.67 -17.92
CA ASP A 490 6.69 37.45 -16.71
C ASP A 490 7.27 38.87 -16.72
N GLN A 491 8.34 39.10 -17.48
CA GLN A 491 8.92 40.43 -17.73
C GLN A 491 8.14 41.25 -18.77
N ALA A 492 7.18 40.64 -19.47
CA ALA A 492 6.43 41.30 -20.55
C ALA A 492 5.08 41.87 -20.10
N GLY A 493 4.50 41.35 -19.02
CA GLY A 493 3.23 41.84 -18.48
C GLY A 493 2.64 40.97 -17.37
N ALA A 494 1.68 41.55 -16.65
CA ALA A 494 0.92 40.89 -15.59
C ALA A 494 -0.42 40.35 -16.11
N VAL A 495 -0.94 39.31 -15.44
CA VAL A 495 -2.24 38.69 -15.70
C VAL A 495 -3.00 38.55 -14.38
N VAL A 496 -4.30 38.87 -14.39
CA VAL A 496 -5.22 38.72 -13.25
C VAL A 496 -6.54 38.09 -13.69
N GLY A 497 -7.32 37.57 -12.73
CA GLY A 497 -8.64 36.97 -12.94
C GLY A 497 -8.66 35.43 -13.04
N GLY A 498 -7.49 34.79 -13.00
CA GLY A 498 -7.38 33.35 -12.78
C GLY A 498 -7.68 32.95 -11.32
N GLY A 499 -7.60 31.65 -11.03
CA GLY A 499 -7.86 31.06 -9.72
C GLY A 499 -9.00 30.04 -9.72
N ARG A 500 -9.52 29.71 -8.54
CA ARG A 500 -10.70 28.84 -8.38
C ARG A 500 -11.97 29.63 -8.70
N ILE A 501 -12.80 29.11 -9.60
CA ILE A 501 -14.08 29.69 -10.01
C ILE A 501 -15.17 28.65 -9.75
N THR A 502 -16.31 29.05 -9.15
CA THR A 502 -17.45 28.14 -8.91
C THR A 502 -17.82 27.35 -10.18
N TYR A 503 -18.14 26.06 -10.04
CA TYR A 503 -18.50 25.22 -11.18
C TYR A 503 -19.74 25.76 -11.93
N GLY A 504 -19.64 25.89 -13.25
CA GLY A 504 -20.64 26.57 -14.09
C GLY A 504 -20.62 28.10 -13.99
N GLY A 505 -19.73 28.67 -13.17
CA GLY A 505 -19.56 30.10 -12.95
C GLY A 505 -18.81 30.81 -14.07
N ARG A 506 -18.33 32.02 -13.76
CA ARG A 506 -17.61 32.89 -14.71
C ARG A 506 -16.47 33.65 -14.05
N THR A 507 -15.49 34.05 -14.85
CA THR A 507 -14.43 35.00 -14.45
C THR A 507 -14.03 35.91 -15.61
N THR A 508 -13.39 37.03 -15.31
CA THR A 508 -12.82 37.93 -16.31
C THR A 508 -11.31 37.93 -16.19
N LEU A 509 -10.62 37.40 -17.20
CA LEU A 509 -9.17 37.54 -17.30
C LEU A 509 -8.81 38.92 -17.82
N SER A 510 -7.78 39.54 -17.25
CA SER A 510 -7.25 40.83 -17.69
C SER A 510 -5.73 40.78 -17.75
N ALA A 511 -5.14 41.32 -18.81
CA ALA A 511 -3.70 41.39 -19.05
C ALA A 511 -3.24 42.86 -19.14
N MET A 512 -2.14 43.17 -18.45
CA MET A 512 -1.48 44.47 -18.48
C MET A 512 -0.05 44.29 -19.01
N ALA A 513 0.24 44.86 -20.18
CA ALA A 513 1.60 44.86 -20.71
C ALA A 513 2.50 45.82 -19.92
N TYR A 514 3.75 45.41 -19.68
CA TYR A 514 4.78 46.27 -19.11
C TYR A 514 5.41 47.18 -20.17
N ASN A 515 6.21 48.15 -19.71
CA ASN A 515 6.78 49.16 -20.60
C ASN A 515 7.64 48.51 -21.70
N GLY A 516 7.45 48.96 -22.93
CA GLY A 516 8.08 48.36 -24.11
C GLY A 516 7.50 47.04 -24.58
N PHE A 517 6.34 46.62 -24.08
CA PHE A 517 5.57 45.50 -24.62
C PHE A 517 4.16 45.93 -25.03
N VAL A 518 3.51 45.11 -25.85
CA VAL A 518 2.07 45.21 -26.16
C VAL A 518 1.43 43.82 -26.02
N PHE A 519 0.23 43.76 -25.45
CA PHE A 519 -0.56 42.53 -25.42
C PHE A 519 -0.99 42.17 -26.85
N THR A 520 -0.83 40.90 -27.24
CA THR A 520 -1.14 40.42 -28.60
C THR A 520 -2.27 39.39 -28.66
N GLY A 521 -2.56 38.67 -27.58
CA GLY A 521 -3.70 37.76 -27.51
C GLY A 521 -3.64 36.77 -26.35
N TRP A 522 -4.76 36.09 -26.10
CA TRP A 522 -4.86 34.96 -25.19
C TRP A 522 -4.76 33.66 -25.97
N LYS A 523 -3.95 32.70 -25.51
CA LYS A 523 -3.84 31.35 -26.06
C LYS A 523 -4.37 30.29 -25.10
N GLU A 524 -5.00 29.26 -25.65
CA GLU A 524 -5.37 28.03 -24.97
C GLU A 524 -5.12 26.85 -25.91
N GLY A 525 -4.47 25.78 -25.44
CA GLY A 525 -4.09 24.65 -26.31
C GLY A 525 -3.25 25.03 -27.53
N GLY A 526 -2.47 26.12 -27.44
CA GLY A 526 -1.69 26.70 -28.55
C GLY A 526 -2.48 27.59 -29.52
N SER A 527 -3.81 27.54 -29.51
CA SER A 527 -4.68 28.35 -30.36
C SER A 527 -5.01 29.70 -29.70
N VAL A 528 -5.04 30.78 -30.48
CA VAL A 528 -5.45 32.11 -29.98
C VAL A 528 -6.97 32.16 -29.83
N ILE A 529 -7.46 32.41 -28.62
CA ILE A 529 -8.89 32.46 -28.29
C ILE A 529 -9.46 33.89 -28.29
N SER A 530 -8.62 34.92 -28.18
CA SER A 530 -9.02 36.33 -28.24
C SER A 530 -7.82 37.26 -28.38
N ASN A 531 -8.00 38.41 -29.04
CA ASN A 531 -7.00 39.49 -29.12
C ASN A 531 -7.34 40.68 -28.19
N GLN A 532 -8.39 40.58 -27.36
CA GLN A 532 -8.75 41.61 -26.40
C GLN A 532 -7.97 41.42 -25.09
N PRO A 533 -7.39 42.49 -24.49
CA PRO A 533 -6.63 42.38 -23.24
C PRO A 533 -7.49 42.03 -22.02
N SER A 534 -8.82 42.08 -22.15
CA SER A 534 -9.78 41.60 -21.16
C SER A 534 -10.75 40.63 -21.83
N ILE A 535 -10.98 39.46 -21.23
CA ILE A 535 -11.94 38.46 -21.71
C ILE A 535 -12.79 37.90 -20.56
N GLU A 536 -14.10 37.80 -20.78
CA GLU A 536 -15.00 37.08 -19.87
C GLU A 536 -15.10 35.61 -20.30
N LEU A 537 -14.88 34.70 -19.35
CA LEU A 537 -15.05 33.26 -19.50
C LEU A 537 -16.31 32.84 -18.74
N ASN A 538 -17.31 32.35 -19.47
CA ASN A 538 -18.61 31.98 -18.92
C ASN A 538 -18.82 30.46 -18.93
N ASN A 539 -19.69 29.95 -18.03
CA ASN A 539 -20.06 28.53 -17.91
C ASN A 539 -18.84 27.60 -17.78
N LEU A 540 -17.99 27.89 -16.80
CA LEU A 540 -16.74 27.17 -16.57
C LEU A 540 -16.98 25.83 -15.88
N THR A 541 -16.95 24.73 -16.65
CA THR A 541 -17.19 23.35 -16.18
C THR A 541 -15.97 22.44 -16.25
N VAL A 542 -14.81 22.95 -16.66
CA VAL A 542 -13.53 22.23 -16.70
C VAL A 542 -12.39 23.18 -16.28
N ASP A 543 -11.29 22.62 -15.78
CA ASP A 543 -10.06 23.36 -15.55
C ASP A 543 -9.52 23.91 -16.90
N ARG A 544 -8.95 25.12 -16.89
CA ARG A 544 -8.45 25.81 -18.08
C ARG A 544 -7.08 26.41 -17.85
N LYS A 545 -6.18 26.29 -18.82
CA LYS A 545 -4.85 26.91 -18.83
C LYS A 545 -4.75 27.89 -19.99
N ILE A 546 -4.73 29.18 -19.67
CA ILE A 546 -4.79 30.27 -20.63
C ILE A 546 -3.53 31.14 -20.47
N VAL A 547 -2.86 31.42 -21.59
CA VAL A 547 -1.59 32.15 -21.63
C VAL A 547 -1.81 33.52 -22.28
N ALA A 548 -1.41 34.59 -21.62
CA ALA A 548 -1.36 35.94 -22.21
C ALA A 548 -0.07 36.11 -23.02
N MET A 549 -0.22 36.43 -24.30
CA MET A 549 0.88 36.74 -25.20
C MET A 549 1.19 38.23 -25.21
N PHE A 550 2.48 38.54 -25.32
CA PHE A 550 2.99 39.90 -25.42
C PHE A 550 4.08 39.96 -26.49
N ALA A 551 4.18 41.09 -27.21
CA ALA A 551 5.26 41.37 -28.14
C ALA A 551 6.05 42.61 -27.70
N LYS A 552 7.39 42.54 -27.76
CA LYS A 552 8.27 43.67 -27.42
C LYS A 552 8.18 44.74 -28.53
N THR A 553 7.84 45.97 -28.15
CA THR A 553 7.60 47.12 -29.05
C THR A 553 8.63 48.22 -28.91
N SER A 554 9.48 48.21 -27.87
CA SER A 554 10.62 49.12 -27.73
C SER A 554 11.80 48.50 -26.99
N TYR A 555 12.97 49.11 -27.14
CA TYR A 555 14.20 48.75 -26.45
C TYR A 555 14.89 50.01 -25.92
N THR A 556 15.84 49.80 -25.00
CA THR A 556 16.63 50.85 -24.34
C THR A 556 18.00 51.03 -25.00
N LEU A 557 18.46 52.28 -25.06
CA LEU A 557 19.80 52.67 -25.49
C LEU A 557 20.45 53.47 -24.36
N THR A 558 21.47 52.87 -23.75
CA THR A 558 22.25 53.46 -22.65
C THR A 558 23.61 53.90 -23.16
N LEU A 559 24.04 55.10 -22.78
CA LEU A 559 25.33 55.67 -23.19
C LEU A 559 26.20 55.95 -21.96
N SER A 560 27.51 55.76 -22.08
CA SER A 560 28.51 56.13 -21.07
C SER A 560 29.74 56.78 -21.72
N SER A 561 30.60 57.39 -20.90
CA SER A 561 31.88 57.99 -21.32
C SER A 561 33.05 57.30 -20.62
N TYR A 562 34.13 57.02 -21.34
CA TYR A 562 35.38 56.52 -20.76
C TYR A 562 36.61 57.26 -21.30
N PRO A 563 37.49 57.83 -20.44
CA PRO A 563 37.26 58.06 -19.01
C PRO A 563 36.06 59.00 -18.79
N SER A 564 35.48 58.99 -17.59
CA SER A 564 34.22 59.70 -17.29
C SER A 564 34.33 61.22 -17.49
N GLU A 565 35.51 61.76 -17.22
CA GLU A 565 35.94 63.14 -17.37
C GLU A 565 36.35 63.51 -18.81
N GLY A 566 36.44 62.54 -19.72
CA GLY A 566 36.91 62.76 -21.10
C GLY A 566 35.89 63.42 -22.02
N GLY A 567 34.60 63.41 -21.67
CA GLY A 567 33.54 64.07 -22.44
C GLY A 567 32.12 63.66 -22.04
N SER A 568 31.12 64.32 -22.63
CA SER A 568 29.69 64.04 -22.40
C SER A 568 29.05 63.35 -23.60
N VAL A 569 28.10 62.46 -23.34
CA VAL A 569 27.32 61.74 -24.37
C VAL A 569 25.83 62.15 -24.36
N SER A 570 25.17 62.05 -25.51
CA SER A 570 23.73 62.29 -25.67
C SER A 570 23.12 61.38 -26.75
N GLY A 571 21.79 61.15 -26.66
CA GLY A 571 21.08 60.17 -27.50
C GLY A 571 20.73 58.86 -26.79
N SER A 572 20.79 58.81 -25.45
CA SER A 572 20.23 57.71 -24.65
C SER A 572 18.71 57.81 -24.53
N GLY A 573 18.00 56.69 -24.44
CA GLY A 573 16.55 56.67 -24.23
C GLY A 573 15.88 55.35 -24.61
N THR A 574 14.55 55.36 -24.68
CA THR A 574 13.75 54.22 -25.15
C THR A 574 13.27 54.47 -26.58
N TYR A 575 13.57 53.54 -27.48
CA TYR A 575 13.30 53.62 -28.92
C TYR A 575 12.40 52.46 -29.35
N LYS A 576 11.47 52.70 -30.28
CA LYS A 576 10.59 51.64 -30.78
C LYS A 576 11.38 50.58 -31.55
N LEU A 577 10.89 49.34 -31.57
CA LEU A 577 11.44 48.27 -32.40
C LEU A 577 11.46 48.74 -33.87
N GLY A 578 12.66 48.82 -34.44
CA GLY A 578 12.89 49.27 -35.80
C GLY A 578 13.24 50.76 -35.96
N GLU A 579 13.15 51.56 -34.90
CA GLU A 579 13.46 52.99 -34.93
C GLU A 579 14.98 53.23 -34.97
N SER A 580 15.44 54.29 -35.64
CA SER A 580 16.85 54.65 -35.68
C SER A 580 17.20 55.63 -34.57
N ALA A 581 18.31 55.40 -33.86
CA ALA A 581 18.84 56.30 -32.84
C ALA A 581 20.13 56.98 -33.31
N THR A 582 20.29 58.28 -33.03
CA THR A 582 21.53 59.03 -33.27
C THR A 582 22.15 59.41 -31.94
N VAL A 583 23.39 58.99 -31.72
CA VAL A 583 24.18 59.26 -30.51
C VAL A 583 25.28 60.27 -30.82
N GLN A 584 25.60 61.14 -29.87
CA GLN A 584 26.65 62.16 -30.00
C GLN A 584 27.56 62.20 -28.77
N ALA A 585 28.86 62.31 -29.03
CA ALA A 585 29.92 62.44 -28.04
C ALA A 585 30.59 63.82 -28.19
N LYS A 586 30.68 64.56 -27.10
CA LYS A 586 31.32 65.87 -27.03
C LYS A 586 32.53 65.79 -26.09
N PRO A 587 33.77 65.91 -26.59
CA PRO A 587 34.95 65.89 -25.74
C PRO A 587 34.99 67.02 -24.72
N ALA A 588 35.61 66.73 -23.58
CA ALA A 588 36.02 67.73 -22.59
C ALA A 588 37.31 68.44 -23.05
N GLN A 589 37.67 69.54 -22.37
CA GLN A 589 38.88 70.29 -22.70
C GLN A 589 40.15 69.43 -22.50
N GLY A 590 41.03 69.41 -23.51
CA GLY A 590 42.25 68.60 -23.49
C GLY A 590 42.05 67.12 -23.85
N TYR A 591 40.84 66.73 -24.27
CA TYR A 591 40.51 65.40 -24.78
C TYR A 591 40.01 65.48 -26.23
N LYS A 592 40.34 64.45 -27.01
CA LYS A 592 39.74 64.15 -28.31
C LYS A 592 38.82 62.93 -28.19
N PHE A 593 37.69 62.95 -28.88
CA PHE A 593 36.89 61.72 -29.07
C PHE A 593 37.67 60.76 -29.96
N GLN A 594 37.66 59.47 -29.62
CA GLN A 594 38.47 58.47 -30.30
C GLN A 594 37.65 57.40 -31.01
N TYR A 595 36.59 56.88 -30.37
CA TYR A 595 35.60 55.97 -30.95
C TYR A 595 34.43 55.68 -30.00
N TRP A 596 33.35 55.12 -30.53
CA TRP A 596 32.30 54.43 -29.79
C TRP A 596 32.60 52.94 -29.68
N THR A 597 32.36 52.33 -28.53
CA THR A 597 32.39 50.86 -28.35
C THR A 597 31.03 50.29 -27.92
N VAL A 598 30.82 49.00 -28.22
CA VAL A 598 29.80 48.12 -27.64
C VAL A 598 30.49 46.82 -27.27
N ASN A 599 30.40 46.38 -26.01
CA ASN A 599 31.13 45.21 -25.50
C ASN A 599 32.62 45.25 -25.91
N ASP A 600 33.26 46.40 -25.69
CA ASP A 600 34.65 46.74 -26.04
C ASP A 600 35.02 46.71 -27.54
N GLN A 601 34.11 46.31 -28.44
CA GLN A 601 34.30 46.38 -29.88
C GLN A 601 34.02 47.78 -30.42
N VAL A 602 34.96 48.35 -31.19
CA VAL A 602 34.79 49.65 -31.86
C VAL A 602 33.72 49.58 -32.96
N ILE A 603 32.65 50.37 -32.80
CA ILE A 603 31.51 50.43 -33.74
C ILE A 603 31.50 51.68 -34.63
N GLY A 604 32.23 52.74 -34.26
CA GLY A 604 32.28 53.99 -35.03
C GLY A 604 33.38 54.93 -34.54
N ARG A 605 33.99 55.70 -35.45
CA ARG A 605 35.04 56.68 -35.15
C ARG A 605 34.60 58.14 -35.29
N ASP A 606 33.39 58.36 -35.80
CA ASP A 606 32.76 59.68 -35.81
C ASP A 606 32.14 59.99 -34.45
N ASN A 607 32.28 61.25 -34.01
CA ASN A 607 31.70 61.71 -32.74
C ASN A 607 30.17 61.68 -32.74
N THR A 608 29.56 61.57 -33.91
CA THR A 608 28.13 61.35 -34.13
C THR A 608 27.96 60.00 -34.81
N PHE A 609 27.24 59.07 -34.19
CA PHE A 609 27.00 57.74 -34.73
C PHE A 609 25.49 57.47 -34.82
N LYS A 610 25.05 56.76 -35.86
CA LYS A 610 23.64 56.42 -36.06
C LYS A 610 23.46 54.91 -36.04
N ILE A 611 22.65 54.43 -35.11
CA ILE A 611 22.11 53.07 -35.12
C ILE A 611 20.88 53.11 -36.02
N ASP A 612 20.97 52.53 -37.23
CA ASP A 612 19.88 52.58 -38.22
C ASP A 612 18.62 51.85 -37.77
N ARG A 613 18.75 50.86 -36.87
CA ARG A 613 17.63 50.04 -36.40
C ARG A 613 17.88 49.55 -34.98
N ILE A 614 17.06 50.00 -34.03
CA ILE A 614 17.02 49.48 -32.66
C ILE A 614 16.16 48.21 -32.64
N ASP A 615 16.79 47.07 -32.40
CA ASP A 615 16.21 45.72 -32.43
C ASP A 615 16.49 44.88 -31.16
N ARG A 616 17.31 45.42 -30.26
CA ARG A 616 17.66 44.91 -28.93
C ARG A 616 18.01 46.08 -28.01
N ASP A 617 18.23 45.80 -26.74
CA ASP A 617 18.79 46.78 -25.81
C ASP A 617 20.28 46.99 -26.12
N TYR A 618 20.72 48.25 -26.16
CA TYR A 618 22.08 48.66 -26.56
C TYR A 618 22.77 49.43 -25.43
N SER A 619 24.04 49.10 -25.18
CA SER A 619 24.91 49.84 -24.25
C SER A 619 26.18 50.27 -25.00
N LEU A 620 26.37 51.58 -25.18
CA LEU A 620 27.48 52.16 -25.90
C LEU A 620 28.38 52.99 -24.97
N THR A 621 29.68 52.97 -25.22
CA THR A 621 30.67 53.80 -24.50
C THR A 621 31.40 54.70 -25.48
N ALA A 622 31.37 56.02 -25.25
CA ALA A 622 32.22 56.96 -25.96
C ALA A 622 33.61 56.97 -25.32
N VAL A 623 34.64 56.61 -26.09
CA VAL A 623 36.02 56.58 -25.62
C VAL A 623 36.74 57.85 -26.05
N PHE A 624 37.39 58.50 -25.09
CA PHE A 624 38.13 59.74 -25.24
C PHE A 624 39.61 59.54 -24.89
N MET A 625 40.49 60.28 -25.56
CA MET A 625 41.94 60.25 -25.33
C MET A 625 42.44 61.66 -25.04
N LYS A 626 43.35 61.81 -24.08
CA LYS A 626 44.00 63.09 -23.78
C LYS A 626 44.96 63.49 -24.91
N GLU A 627 45.02 64.76 -25.26
CA GLU A 627 45.91 65.24 -26.33
C GLU A 627 47.40 65.20 -25.90
N ASP A 628 48.31 65.18 -26.90
CA ASP A 628 49.79 65.19 -26.77
C ASP A 628 50.47 64.02 -26.03
N ILE A 629 49.91 62.79 -26.11
CA ILE A 629 50.57 61.56 -25.62
C ILE A 629 51.24 60.79 -26.77
N LEU A 630 52.47 60.34 -26.55
CA LEU A 630 53.23 59.44 -27.43
C LEU A 630 52.67 58.00 -27.29
N THR A 631 52.29 57.35 -28.39
CA THR A 631 51.57 56.06 -28.37
C THR A 631 52.11 55.05 -29.38
N HIS A 632 51.92 53.76 -29.08
CA HIS A 632 52.26 52.62 -29.93
C HIS A 632 51.03 51.76 -30.24
N LYS A 633 51.11 50.95 -31.29
CA LYS A 633 50.05 50.08 -31.78
C LYS A 633 50.35 48.62 -31.44
N ILE A 634 49.38 47.93 -30.84
CA ILE A 634 49.43 46.47 -30.70
C ILE A 634 48.31 45.84 -31.51
N SER A 635 48.67 45.11 -32.57
CA SER A 635 47.73 44.44 -33.47
C SER A 635 47.45 43.02 -33.01
N SER A 636 46.18 42.69 -32.82
CA SER A 636 45.73 41.36 -32.42
C SER A 636 44.91 40.65 -33.50
N GLY A 637 45.17 39.36 -33.69
CA GLY A 637 44.53 38.53 -34.72
C GLY A 637 44.17 37.13 -34.22
N VAL A 638 43.20 36.51 -34.90
CA VAL A 638 42.75 35.13 -34.65
C VAL A 638 43.01 34.31 -35.91
N ALA A 639 43.90 33.32 -35.84
CA ALA A 639 44.35 32.52 -36.97
C ALA A 639 43.39 31.38 -37.35
N THR A 640 42.52 30.92 -36.44
CA THR A 640 41.55 29.86 -36.72
C THR A 640 40.19 30.12 -36.07
N THR A 641 39.11 29.61 -36.68
CA THR A 641 37.76 29.68 -36.11
C THR A 641 37.66 28.84 -34.83
N GLY A 642 37.27 29.45 -33.71
CA GLY A 642 37.03 28.69 -32.47
C GLY A 642 36.98 29.49 -31.17
N GLY A 643 37.25 30.80 -31.19
CA GLY A 643 37.24 31.64 -30.00
C GLY A 643 37.38 33.12 -30.32
N THR A 644 37.74 33.91 -29.32
CA THR A 644 38.00 35.35 -29.41
C THR A 644 39.26 35.75 -28.63
N ILE A 645 39.85 36.87 -29.02
CA ILE A 645 40.85 37.62 -28.26
C ILE A 645 40.28 39.02 -27.97
N ALA A 646 40.49 39.54 -26.76
CA ALA A 646 40.00 40.84 -26.31
C ALA A 646 41.13 41.62 -25.61
N PRO A 647 41.44 42.87 -26.00
CA PRO A 647 40.87 43.60 -27.14
C PRO A 647 41.20 42.94 -28.48
N CYS A 648 40.41 43.21 -29.52
CA CYS A 648 40.60 42.68 -30.87
C CYS A 648 41.04 43.77 -31.87
N GLY A 649 41.77 43.40 -32.92
CA GLY A 649 42.38 44.35 -33.86
C GLY A 649 43.50 45.18 -33.22
N THR A 650 43.69 46.41 -33.72
CA THR A 650 44.78 47.29 -33.26
C THR A 650 44.37 48.13 -32.05
N SER A 651 45.00 47.87 -30.91
CA SER A 651 44.95 48.71 -29.70
C SER A 651 46.02 49.80 -29.76
N VAL A 652 45.71 50.99 -29.23
CA VAL A 652 46.66 52.10 -29.12
C VAL A 652 46.99 52.31 -27.65
N VAL A 653 48.26 52.13 -27.29
CA VAL A 653 48.77 52.12 -25.92
C VAL A 653 49.71 53.30 -25.73
N ALA A 654 49.65 53.97 -24.57
CA ALA A 654 50.60 55.04 -24.25
C ALA A 654 52.02 54.48 -24.06
N HIS A 655 53.02 55.25 -24.48
CA HIS A 655 54.44 54.91 -24.33
C HIS A 655 54.79 54.59 -22.86
N GLY A 656 55.28 53.38 -22.60
CA GLY A 656 55.60 52.87 -21.26
C GLY A 656 54.40 52.32 -20.45
N ALA A 657 53.18 52.28 -21.00
CA ALA A 657 52.02 51.69 -20.32
C ALA A 657 51.91 50.18 -20.56
N ASN A 658 51.10 49.49 -19.74
CA ASN A 658 50.81 48.06 -19.87
C ASN A 658 49.47 47.83 -20.58
N ILE A 659 49.32 46.71 -21.30
CA ILE A 659 48.02 46.24 -21.80
C ILE A 659 47.93 44.71 -21.67
N THR A 660 46.74 44.21 -21.31
CA THR A 660 46.46 42.77 -21.18
C THR A 660 45.44 42.35 -22.21
N TYR A 661 45.72 41.24 -22.88
CA TYR A 661 44.82 40.53 -23.77
C TYR A 661 44.26 39.29 -23.04
N SER A 662 42.95 39.07 -23.16
CA SER A 662 42.22 37.89 -22.69
C SER A 662 41.78 37.05 -23.88
N ILE A 663 41.79 35.73 -23.74
CA ILE A 663 41.64 34.77 -24.83
C ILE A 663 40.61 33.71 -24.42
N THR A 664 39.48 33.69 -25.12
CA THR A 664 38.30 32.92 -24.73
C THR A 664 37.89 31.95 -25.84
N PRO A 665 37.98 30.63 -25.65
CA PRO A 665 37.42 29.67 -26.60
C PRO A 665 35.88 29.70 -26.59
N LYS A 666 35.26 29.37 -27.72
CA LYS A 666 33.82 29.09 -27.80
C LYS A 666 33.53 27.70 -27.22
N SER A 667 32.27 27.47 -26.82
CA SER A 667 31.82 26.13 -26.45
C SER A 667 32.12 25.13 -27.56
N GLY A 668 32.69 23.97 -27.22
CA GLY A 668 33.15 22.96 -28.17
C GLY A 668 34.53 23.23 -28.80
N PHE A 669 35.31 24.20 -28.30
CA PHE A 669 36.66 24.53 -28.76
C PHE A 669 37.63 24.72 -27.58
N ALA A 670 38.94 24.62 -27.84
CA ALA A 670 40.03 24.87 -26.90
C ALA A 670 41.09 25.82 -27.51
N ILE A 671 41.90 26.47 -26.67
CA ILE A 671 43.04 27.29 -27.12
C ILE A 671 44.15 26.35 -27.58
N LEU A 672 44.59 26.48 -28.84
CA LEU A 672 45.69 25.70 -29.41
C LEU A 672 47.04 26.38 -29.14
N ALA A 673 47.14 27.68 -29.42
CA ALA A 673 48.38 28.43 -29.29
C ALA A 673 48.17 29.95 -29.22
N VAL A 674 49.14 30.64 -28.64
CA VAL A 674 49.28 32.10 -28.64
C VAL A 674 50.72 32.42 -29.05
N ALA A 675 50.89 33.35 -30.00
CA ALA A 675 52.20 33.90 -30.38
C ALA A 675 52.22 35.42 -30.27
N VAL A 676 53.38 35.96 -29.90
CA VAL A 676 53.64 37.40 -29.74
C VAL A 676 54.92 37.75 -30.48
N ASP A 677 54.83 38.72 -31.40
CA ASP A 677 55.93 39.12 -32.30
C ASP A 677 56.59 37.92 -33.02
N GLY A 678 55.77 36.94 -33.43
CA GLY A 678 56.20 35.68 -34.05
C GLY A 678 56.68 34.60 -33.08
N VAL A 679 56.84 34.91 -31.78
CA VAL A 679 57.34 33.96 -30.76
C VAL A 679 56.19 33.25 -30.06
N GLN A 680 56.22 31.91 -30.05
CA GLN A 680 55.22 31.07 -29.38
C GLN A 680 55.27 31.21 -27.85
N VAL A 681 54.12 31.52 -27.25
CA VAL A 681 53.88 31.65 -25.80
C VAL A 681 53.21 30.38 -25.23
N GLY A 682 52.43 29.66 -26.04
CA GLY A 682 51.66 28.48 -25.65
C GLY A 682 50.17 28.76 -25.41
N PRO A 683 49.37 27.76 -24.98
CA PRO A 683 47.91 27.89 -24.84
C PRO A 683 47.51 28.62 -23.54
N VAL A 684 47.83 29.91 -23.47
CA VAL A 684 47.48 30.78 -22.34
C VAL A 684 46.13 31.48 -22.57
N SER A 685 45.31 31.61 -21.53
CA SER A 685 44.05 32.35 -21.58
C SER A 685 44.21 33.88 -21.42
N SER A 686 45.43 34.36 -21.13
CA SER A 686 45.75 35.78 -21.15
C SER A 686 47.23 36.06 -21.42
N TYR A 687 47.54 37.25 -21.93
CA TYR A 687 48.90 37.75 -22.15
C TYR A 687 48.99 39.25 -21.85
N THR A 688 50.02 39.68 -21.12
CA THR A 688 50.24 41.10 -20.78
C THR A 688 51.52 41.63 -21.42
N PHE A 689 51.38 42.61 -22.30
CA PHE A 689 52.49 43.48 -22.68
C PHE A 689 52.75 44.45 -21.53
N LYS A 690 53.99 44.45 -21.02
CA LYS A 690 54.44 45.36 -19.96
C LYS A 690 55.36 46.41 -20.55
N GLU A 691 55.17 47.66 -20.14
CA GLU A 691 55.95 48.83 -20.55
C GLU A 691 56.12 48.89 -22.08
N VAL A 692 55.05 49.22 -22.80
CA VAL A 692 55.05 49.21 -24.27
C VAL A 692 55.91 50.36 -24.81
N TRP A 693 57.09 50.02 -25.36
CA TRP A 693 58.07 50.97 -25.93
C TRP A 693 58.07 51.03 -27.47
N THR A 694 57.40 50.08 -28.14
CA THR A 694 57.27 49.98 -29.61
C THR A 694 55.92 49.36 -30.00
N ASP A 695 55.62 49.32 -31.30
CA ASP A 695 54.50 48.53 -31.84
C ASP A 695 54.74 47.01 -31.66
N HIS A 696 53.67 46.22 -31.55
CA HIS A 696 53.71 44.76 -31.33
C HIS A 696 52.56 44.01 -32.05
N VAL A 697 52.67 42.68 -32.18
CA VAL A 697 51.65 41.79 -32.75
C VAL A 697 51.36 40.62 -31.81
N ILE A 698 50.08 40.24 -31.64
CA ILE A 698 49.64 39.03 -30.94
C ILE A 698 48.65 38.22 -31.80
N ALA A 699 48.90 36.92 -31.96
CA ALA A 699 48.08 36.01 -32.74
C ALA A 699 47.64 34.80 -31.90
N VAL A 700 46.38 34.35 -32.06
CA VAL A 700 45.83 33.20 -31.33
C VAL A 700 45.21 32.17 -32.27
N ALA A 701 45.33 30.89 -31.92
CA ALA A 701 44.72 29.78 -32.61
C ALA A 701 43.89 28.91 -31.66
N PHE A 702 42.80 28.36 -32.17
CA PHE A 702 41.85 27.47 -31.50
C PHE A 702 41.71 26.13 -32.25
N VAL A 703 41.27 25.10 -31.54
CA VAL A 703 40.98 23.75 -32.08
C VAL A 703 39.62 23.26 -31.60
N GLN A 704 38.86 22.55 -32.44
CA GLN A 704 37.55 21.99 -32.11
C GLN A 704 37.72 20.73 -31.23
N THR A 705 36.89 20.57 -30.19
CA THR A 705 36.89 19.38 -29.32
C THR A 705 35.99 18.27 -29.87
N ASP A 706 36.18 17.03 -29.43
CA ASP A 706 35.39 15.89 -29.90
C ASP A 706 33.91 16.00 -29.49
N ALA A 707 33.62 16.50 -28.28
CA ALA A 707 32.27 16.90 -27.88
C ALA A 707 31.67 17.98 -28.82
N GLY A 708 32.45 19.01 -29.18
CA GLY A 708 32.04 20.04 -30.13
C GLY A 708 31.81 19.50 -31.56
N ALA A 709 32.55 18.47 -31.97
CA ALA A 709 32.35 17.80 -33.24
C ALA A 709 31.08 16.92 -33.26
N LYS A 710 30.77 16.22 -32.15
CA LYS A 710 29.51 15.47 -31.99
C LYS A 710 28.29 16.39 -31.99
N ALA A 711 28.34 17.50 -31.24
CA ALA A 711 27.27 18.50 -31.19
C ALA A 711 27.01 19.14 -32.56
N ALA A 712 28.06 19.45 -33.33
CA ALA A 712 27.93 19.94 -34.71
C ALA A 712 27.25 18.92 -35.64
N VAL A 713 27.58 17.63 -35.53
CA VAL A 713 26.92 16.58 -36.31
C VAL A 713 25.45 16.41 -35.91
N ALA A 714 25.10 16.58 -34.63
CA ALA A 714 23.72 16.55 -34.15
C ALA A 714 22.90 17.79 -34.57
N SER A 715 23.52 18.96 -34.72
CA SER A 715 22.88 20.20 -35.19
C SER A 715 22.83 20.35 -36.72
N GLY A 716 23.58 19.52 -37.46
CA GLY A 716 23.65 19.53 -38.93
C GLY A 716 24.77 20.38 -39.52
N GLU A 717 25.71 20.86 -38.70
CA GLU A 717 26.91 21.58 -39.12
C GLU A 717 28.06 20.63 -39.52
N LYS A 718 29.00 21.11 -40.34
CA LYS A 718 30.12 20.29 -40.83
C LYS A 718 31.31 20.30 -39.86
N PRO A 719 31.78 19.15 -39.35
CA PRO A 719 32.97 19.09 -38.49
C PRO A 719 34.26 19.37 -39.30
N GLN A 720 35.22 20.06 -38.69
CA GLN A 720 36.53 20.32 -39.30
C GLN A 720 37.50 19.16 -39.06
N THR A 721 38.30 18.75 -40.06
CA THR A 721 39.19 17.59 -39.93
C THR A 721 40.57 17.77 -40.60
N ARG A 722 41.64 17.61 -39.81
CA ARG A 722 42.70 16.54 -39.92
C ARG A 722 44.20 16.97 -39.90
N LYS A 723 44.90 16.42 -38.90
CA LYS A 723 46.31 15.93 -38.81
C LYS A 723 47.53 16.88 -38.90
N VAL A 724 48.46 16.72 -37.94
CA VAL A 724 49.77 17.41 -37.83
C VAL A 724 50.88 16.47 -37.30
N GLU A 725 52.08 16.54 -37.89
CA GLU A 725 53.33 15.82 -37.51
C GLU A 725 54.57 16.60 -38.10
N LYS A 726 55.73 16.89 -37.46
CA LYS A 726 56.15 17.00 -36.02
C LYS A 726 57.61 17.58 -35.83
N VAL A 727 57.84 18.49 -34.86
CA VAL A 727 59.11 18.93 -34.17
C VAL A 727 60.24 19.72 -34.91
N LEU A 728 60.60 20.95 -34.46
CA LEU A 728 61.85 21.33 -33.71
C LEU A 728 62.10 22.85 -33.61
N LYS A 729 62.83 23.27 -32.57
CA LYS A 729 63.10 24.67 -32.18
C LYS A 729 64.25 25.29 -33.01
N SER A 730 64.10 26.50 -33.54
CA SER A 730 65.18 27.29 -34.18
C SER A 730 65.17 28.76 -33.72
N GLU A 731 66.31 29.45 -33.89
CA GLU A 731 66.56 30.81 -33.38
C GLU A 731 66.30 31.91 -34.44
N ALA A 732 66.02 33.13 -33.97
CA ALA A 732 65.52 34.25 -34.76
C ALA A 732 66.59 34.97 -35.62
N PRO A 733 66.20 35.55 -36.77
CA PRO A 733 66.94 36.61 -37.46
C PRO A 733 66.40 38.01 -37.11
N ALA A 734 67.27 39.03 -37.19
CA ALA A 734 66.97 40.42 -36.82
C ALA A 734 66.34 41.25 -37.96
N VAL A 735 65.53 42.25 -37.58
CA VAL A 735 64.85 43.20 -38.49
C VAL A 735 65.78 44.37 -38.87
N SER A 736 65.66 44.87 -40.11
CA SER A 736 66.23 46.16 -40.55
C SER A 736 65.20 47.03 -41.28
N GLU A 737 65.42 48.35 -41.26
CA GLU A 737 64.40 49.40 -41.40
C GLU A 737 63.79 49.65 -42.80
N ASN A 738 62.64 50.36 -42.75
CA ASN A 738 62.13 51.35 -43.72
C ASN A 738 61.53 50.91 -45.07
N HIS A 739 60.19 50.92 -45.12
CA HIS A 739 59.48 51.59 -46.22
C HIS A 739 58.21 52.31 -45.77
N VAL A 740 57.97 53.49 -46.35
CA VAL A 740 56.71 54.24 -46.22
C VAL A 740 55.84 53.92 -47.44
N VAL A 741 54.54 53.70 -47.25
CA VAL A 741 53.54 53.55 -48.33
C VAL A 741 52.29 54.36 -47.99
N ASP A 742 51.62 54.86 -49.03
CA ASP A 742 50.60 55.93 -49.01
C ASP A 742 49.25 55.60 -48.35
N ILE A 743 48.52 56.68 -48.03
CA ILE A 743 47.31 56.73 -47.18
C ILE A 743 46.00 56.27 -47.86
N VAL A 744 46.05 55.67 -49.05
CA VAL A 744 44.85 55.32 -49.85
C VAL A 744 44.82 53.86 -50.29
N ASP A 745 44.42 52.97 -49.36
CA ASP A 745 43.49 51.85 -49.59
C ASP A 745 43.29 51.06 -48.27
N ALA A 746 42.31 51.45 -47.45
CA ALA A 746 42.03 50.82 -46.16
C ALA A 746 40.55 50.89 -45.72
N ALA A 747 39.62 50.78 -46.68
CA ALA A 747 38.18 50.98 -46.44
C ALA A 747 37.28 49.97 -47.20
N SER A 748 37.29 48.70 -46.78
CA SER A 748 36.33 47.69 -47.30
C SER A 748 35.89 46.60 -46.30
N GLY A 749 36.50 46.50 -45.10
CA GLY A 749 36.05 45.57 -44.05
C GLY A 749 36.05 44.08 -44.44
N SER A 750 36.81 43.70 -45.47
CA SER A 750 36.83 42.38 -46.09
C SER A 750 38.29 41.89 -46.26
N ALA A 751 39.08 42.00 -45.19
CA ALA A 751 40.43 41.46 -45.09
C ALA A 751 40.58 40.77 -43.73
N GLY A 752 40.15 39.51 -43.68
CA GLY A 752 40.57 38.55 -42.65
C GLY A 752 41.71 37.65 -43.13
N ASP A 753 42.11 37.80 -44.38
CA ASP A 753 43.29 37.20 -45.02
C ASP A 753 44.26 38.33 -45.39
N GLU A 754 45.56 38.00 -45.42
CA GLU A 754 46.71 38.90 -45.58
C GLU A 754 47.09 39.74 -44.33
N PHE A 755 48.39 39.73 -44.00
CA PHE A 755 49.06 40.43 -42.88
C PHE A 755 48.96 39.83 -41.46
N VAL A 756 49.18 38.51 -41.35
CA VAL A 756 50.09 37.95 -40.35
C VAL A 756 51.01 36.96 -41.09
N GLU A 757 52.32 36.93 -40.81
CA GLU A 757 53.18 35.85 -41.33
C GLU A 757 52.64 34.50 -40.83
N GLU A 758 52.61 33.48 -41.70
CA GLU A 758 51.99 32.18 -41.39
C GLU A 758 52.53 31.60 -40.07
N MET A 759 51.64 31.48 -39.09
CA MET A 759 51.94 30.82 -37.82
C MET A 759 52.06 29.32 -38.08
N ASP A 760 53.27 28.80 -38.26
CA ASP A 760 53.51 27.37 -38.41
C ASP A 760 53.16 26.64 -37.10
N LEU A 761 52.01 25.95 -37.13
CA LEU A 761 51.41 25.25 -35.99
C LEU A 761 51.84 23.77 -35.91
N THR A 762 52.93 23.36 -36.56
CA THR A 762 53.32 21.95 -36.67
C THR A 762 53.95 21.32 -35.42
N GLY A 763 53.15 21.07 -34.37
CA GLY A 763 53.48 20.05 -33.35
C GLY A 763 53.03 20.28 -31.91
N ILE A 764 51.76 20.61 -31.68
CA ILE A 764 51.16 20.72 -30.33
C ILE A 764 50.19 19.54 -30.10
N ASP A 765 50.36 18.80 -28.99
CA ASP A 765 49.47 17.70 -28.56
C ASP A 765 48.29 18.22 -27.71
N ILE A 766 47.17 17.50 -27.73
CA ILE A 766 45.88 17.90 -27.11
C ILE A 766 45.45 16.84 -26.07
N PRO A 767 45.01 17.22 -24.84
CA PRO A 767 44.49 16.30 -23.82
C PRO A 767 43.09 15.75 -24.17
N THR A 768 42.68 14.62 -23.55
CA THR A 768 41.47 13.87 -23.92
C THR A 768 40.22 14.26 -23.12
N ASP A 769 39.02 13.99 -23.67
CA ASP A 769 37.73 14.25 -23.01
C ASP A 769 37.57 13.56 -21.63
N GLU A 770 38.26 12.45 -21.39
CA GLU A 770 38.31 11.77 -20.07
C GLU A 770 39.08 12.57 -19.00
N GLU A 771 39.99 13.47 -19.39
CA GLU A 771 40.64 14.43 -18.48
C GLU A 771 39.75 15.66 -18.20
N LEU A 772 38.58 15.77 -18.85
CA LEU A 772 37.65 16.90 -18.76
C LEU A 772 36.25 16.57 -18.18
N GLY A 773 35.88 15.30 -18.05
CA GLY A 773 34.86 14.83 -17.10
C GLY A 773 33.41 15.24 -17.35
N ILE A 774 32.87 15.05 -18.57
CA ILE A 774 31.48 15.38 -18.93
C ILE A 774 30.73 14.13 -19.45
N VAL A 775 29.46 13.96 -19.06
CA VAL A 775 28.57 12.86 -19.45
C VAL A 775 27.26 13.44 -20.04
N GLU A 776 26.70 12.78 -21.07
CA GLU A 776 25.45 13.18 -21.77
C GLU A 776 24.29 12.21 -21.49
N GLU A 777 23.04 12.72 -21.49
CA GLU A 777 21.79 11.93 -21.41
C GLU A 777 20.97 12.00 -22.73
N PRO A 778 20.25 10.92 -23.12
CA PRO A 778 19.30 10.91 -24.23
C PRO A 778 17.82 10.91 -23.79
N ALA A 779 16.92 11.34 -24.68
CA ALA A 779 15.52 11.64 -24.36
C ALA A 779 14.47 10.64 -24.89
N GLY A 780 13.34 10.52 -24.16
CA GLY A 780 12.01 10.38 -24.76
C GLY A 780 11.11 9.25 -24.25
N GLU A 781 10.11 9.59 -23.42
CA GLU A 781 8.96 8.72 -23.11
C GLU A 781 7.64 9.52 -23.06
N GLN A 782 6.48 8.86 -23.23
CA GLN A 782 5.18 9.54 -23.21
C GLN A 782 4.58 9.57 -21.80
N ASN A 783 4.29 10.77 -21.29
CA ASN A 783 3.78 10.96 -19.94
C ASN A 783 2.32 10.47 -19.81
N SER A 784 2.10 9.67 -18.77
CA SER A 784 0.81 9.14 -18.28
C SER A 784 -0.17 10.25 -17.86
N GLY A 785 -1.41 9.88 -17.50
CA GLY A 785 -2.41 10.81 -16.95
C GLY A 785 -1.91 11.54 -15.71
N VAL A 786 -1.38 10.79 -14.73
CA VAL A 786 -0.83 11.35 -13.47
C VAL A 786 0.37 12.27 -13.74
N LEU A 787 1.33 11.85 -14.55
CA LEU A 787 2.53 12.64 -14.87
C LEU A 787 2.19 13.89 -15.68
N LYS A 788 1.26 13.79 -16.63
CA LYS A 788 0.75 14.91 -17.42
C LYS A 788 0.02 15.95 -16.57
N LYS A 789 -0.66 15.55 -15.49
CA LYS A 789 -1.30 16.48 -14.53
C LYS A 789 -0.26 17.32 -13.79
N LEU A 790 0.85 16.71 -13.40
CA LEU A 790 2.00 17.38 -12.76
C LEU A 790 2.88 18.16 -13.76
N GLY A 791 2.86 17.79 -15.04
CA GLY A 791 3.68 18.40 -16.08
C GLY A 791 5.13 17.90 -16.09
N ILE A 792 5.41 16.78 -15.41
CA ILE A 792 6.73 16.15 -15.27
C ILE A 792 6.81 14.86 -16.09
N ASN A 793 8.01 14.35 -16.33
CA ASN A 793 8.28 13.05 -16.95
C ASN A 793 8.55 11.93 -15.91
N MET A 794 8.78 10.70 -16.37
CA MET A 794 8.98 9.54 -15.49
C MET A 794 10.28 9.60 -14.68
N ASP A 795 11.36 10.16 -15.23
CA ASP A 795 12.65 10.27 -14.53
C ASP A 795 12.64 11.41 -13.51
N GLU A 796 11.94 12.51 -13.81
CA GLU A 796 11.60 13.55 -12.83
C GLU A 796 10.77 12.97 -11.68
N ALA A 797 9.80 12.09 -11.96
CA ALA A 797 9.04 11.39 -10.93
C ALA A 797 9.92 10.44 -10.08
N ARG A 798 10.87 9.72 -10.70
CA ARG A 798 11.88 8.93 -9.96
C ARG A 798 12.70 9.82 -9.03
N MET A 799 13.15 10.99 -9.48
CA MET A 799 13.89 11.96 -8.66
C MET A 799 13.03 12.52 -7.52
N MET A 800 11.76 12.86 -7.77
CA MET A 800 10.83 13.31 -6.72
C MET A 800 10.65 12.24 -5.64
N ILE A 801 10.42 10.99 -6.04
CA ILE A 801 10.28 9.85 -5.12
C ILE A 801 11.58 9.63 -4.32
N ALA A 802 12.76 9.69 -4.98
CA ALA A 802 14.07 9.55 -4.32
C ALA A 802 14.34 10.68 -3.31
N ASN A 803 13.85 11.89 -3.58
CA ASN A 803 13.91 13.05 -2.67
C ASN A 803 12.79 13.07 -1.61
N GLY A 804 11.92 12.05 -1.57
CA GLY A 804 10.82 11.92 -0.61
C GLY A 804 9.51 12.64 -0.96
N ASP A 805 9.43 13.30 -2.12
CA ASP A 805 8.22 14.00 -2.62
C ASP A 805 7.26 13.05 -3.37
N SER A 806 6.92 11.93 -2.72
CA SER A 806 5.90 10.99 -3.21
C SER A 806 4.48 11.56 -3.11
N LYS A 807 4.27 12.51 -2.19
CA LYS A 807 2.96 13.10 -1.89
C LYS A 807 2.33 13.78 -3.10
N SER A 808 3.10 14.58 -3.83
CA SER A 808 2.63 15.30 -5.02
C SER A 808 2.10 14.36 -6.12
N ILE A 809 2.70 13.18 -6.25
CA ILE A 809 2.29 12.11 -7.17
C ILE A 809 1.02 11.42 -6.68
N LEU A 810 0.96 11.05 -5.39
CA LEU A 810 -0.22 10.40 -4.81
C LEU A 810 -1.46 11.30 -4.78
N GLU A 811 -1.31 12.59 -4.49
CA GLU A 811 -2.41 13.56 -4.62
C GLU A 811 -2.91 13.65 -6.07
N SER A 812 -2.01 13.69 -7.05
CA SER A 812 -2.36 13.73 -8.47
C SER A 812 -3.06 12.45 -8.93
N ALA A 813 -2.59 11.29 -8.48
CA ALA A 813 -3.23 9.99 -8.75
C ALA A 813 -4.63 9.88 -8.14
N PHE A 814 -4.86 10.48 -6.97
CA PHE A 814 -6.19 10.57 -6.37
C PHE A 814 -7.13 11.45 -7.20
N TYR A 815 -6.67 12.60 -7.72
CA TYR A 815 -7.49 13.45 -8.60
C TYR A 815 -7.83 12.81 -9.95
N GLU A 816 -6.89 12.06 -10.54
CA GLU A 816 -7.10 11.37 -11.82
C GLU A 816 -7.84 10.01 -11.66
N GLY A 817 -8.19 9.60 -10.43
CA GLY A 817 -8.92 8.36 -10.15
C GLY A 817 -8.09 7.08 -10.32
N VAL A 818 -6.77 7.20 -10.22
CA VAL A 818 -5.82 6.07 -10.26
C VAL A 818 -5.61 5.50 -8.86
N LEU A 819 -5.70 6.33 -7.81
CA LEU A 819 -5.61 5.91 -6.40
C LEU A 819 -6.95 6.14 -5.68
N ASP A 820 -7.58 5.05 -5.24
CA ASP A 820 -8.82 5.04 -4.47
C ASP A 820 -8.60 4.65 -3.00
N THR A 821 -9.48 5.13 -2.11
CA THR A 821 -9.58 4.64 -0.73
C THR A 821 -11.04 4.31 -0.39
N TYR A 822 -11.27 3.18 0.25
CA TYR A 822 -12.60 2.69 0.63
C TYR A 822 -12.62 2.48 2.15
N VAL A 823 -13.53 3.14 2.85
CA VAL A 823 -13.69 3.00 4.31
C VAL A 823 -15.10 2.56 4.68
N GLU A 824 -15.22 1.35 5.20
CA GLU A 824 -16.43 0.87 5.88
C GLU A 824 -16.22 0.99 7.39
N ASN A 825 -17.02 1.80 8.07
CA ASN A 825 -17.02 1.87 9.53
C ASN A 825 -18.45 1.68 10.05
N GLN A 826 -18.74 0.49 10.58
CA GLN A 826 -20.05 0.20 11.19
C GLN A 826 -20.30 0.96 12.49
N PHE A 827 -19.24 1.53 13.07
CA PHE A 827 -19.26 2.39 14.25
C PHE A 827 -18.97 3.84 13.89
N ALA A 828 -19.22 4.30 12.66
CA ALA A 828 -18.99 5.70 12.29
C ALA A 828 -19.78 6.64 13.22
N PRO A 829 -19.18 7.72 13.75
CA PRO A 829 -19.95 8.79 14.38
C PRO A 829 -21.03 9.30 13.43
N PRO A 830 -22.17 9.78 13.94
CA PRO A 830 -23.07 10.60 13.12
C PRO A 830 -22.24 11.80 12.70
N ALA A 831 -21.91 11.90 11.42
CA ALA A 831 -21.15 13.04 10.94
C ALA A 831 -21.96 14.30 11.25
N GLU A 832 -21.40 15.22 12.04
CA GLU A 832 -21.80 16.63 11.98
C GLU A 832 -21.32 17.16 10.63
N VAL A 833 -22.06 16.78 9.59
CA VAL A 833 -21.83 17.25 8.23
C VAL A 833 -22.17 18.74 8.24
N PRO A 834 -21.22 19.63 7.89
CA PRO A 834 -21.56 21.02 7.60
C PRO A 834 -22.65 21.02 6.52
N ASP A 835 -23.76 21.75 6.71
CA ASP A 835 -24.78 21.83 5.67
C ASP A 835 -24.22 22.60 4.47
N TYR A 836 -23.64 21.86 3.52
CA TYR A 836 -22.97 22.40 2.34
C TYR A 836 -23.90 23.27 1.47
N HIS A 837 -25.22 23.22 1.67
CA HIS A 837 -26.18 24.12 1.01
C HIS A 837 -26.35 25.48 1.70
N LEU A 838 -25.86 25.63 2.94
CA LEU A 838 -25.90 26.87 3.73
C LEU A 838 -24.53 27.55 3.87
N MET A 839 -23.44 26.84 3.59
CA MET A 839 -22.08 27.40 3.62
C MET A 839 -21.82 28.35 2.45
N SER A 840 -21.17 29.47 2.75
CA SER A 840 -20.58 30.35 1.75
C SER A 840 -19.40 29.70 1.04
N ARG A 841 -18.98 30.31 -0.08
CA ARG A 841 -17.83 29.87 -0.86
C ARG A 841 -16.56 29.85 -0.01
N GLU A 842 -16.35 30.90 0.78
CA GLU A 842 -15.17 31.10 1.61
C GLU A 842 -15.10 30.08 2.75
N GLU A 843 -16.24 29.70 3.32
CA GLU A 843 -16.33 28.63 4.34
C GLU A 843 -16.04 27.24 3.73
N LEU A 844 -16.52 26.95 2.51
CA LEU A 844 -16.19 25.72 1.78
C LEU A 844 -14.71 25.65 1.37
N GLU A 845 -14.08 26.80 1.10
CA GLU A 845 -12.65 26.89 0.77
C GLU A 845 -11.73 26.74 1.99
N GLN A 846 -12.25 26.95 3.21
CA GLN A 846 -11.51 26.85 4.48
C GLN A 846 -11.71 25.55 5.25
N LEU A 847 -12.59 24.63 4.78
CA LEU A 847 -12.76 23.31 5.39
C LEU A 847 -11.41 22.57 5.49
N PRO A 848 -10.93 22.21 6.70
CA PRO A 848 -9.69 21.45 6.85
C PRO A 848 -9.77 20.11 6.13
N VAL A 849 -8.64 19.65 5.59
CA VAL A 849 -8.55 18.39 4.82
C VAL A 849 -9.07 17.18 5.60
N ASP A 850 -8.96 17.25 6.93
CA ASP A 850 -9.33 16.20 7.88
C ASP A 850 -10.85 15.99 8.00
N TYR A 851 -11.69 16.96 7.58
CA TYR A 851 -13.15 16.83 7.56
C TYR A 851 -13.69 15.91 6.47
N ILE A 852 -12.84 15.45 5.55
CA ILE A 852 -13.23 14.51 4.48
C ILE A 852 -13.56 13.13 5.08
N ASN A 853 -13.01 12.76 6.24
CA ASN A 853 -13.33 11.47 6.88
C ASN A 853 -13.50 11.62 8.40
N PRO A 854 -14.74 11.80 8.91
CA PRO A 854 -15.01 11.92 10.35
C PRO A 854 -14.75 10.63 11.14
N SER A 855 -14.32 9.53 10.49
CA SER A 855 -13.87 8.30 11.14
C SER A 855 -12.35 8.09 11.08
N MET A 856 -11.60 8.80 10.23
CA MET A 856 -10.16 8.53 9.97
C MET A 856 -9.39 9.84 9.76
N LEU A 857 -9.02 10.51 10.85
CA LEU A 857 -8.60 11.92 10.85
C LEU A 857 -7.30 12.21 10.10
N ASN A 858 -6.41 11.23 9.94
CA ASN A 858 -5.10 11.39 9.29
C ASN A 858 -4.87 10.40 8.13
N LEU A 859 -5.94 9.92 7.49
CA LEU A 859 -5.87 8.87 6.46
C LEU A 859 -4.89 9.21 5.31
N SER A 860 -4.81 10.48 4.89
CA SER A 860 -3.89 10.91 3.83
C SER A 860 -2.42 10.64 4.17
N ALA A 861 -1.97 10.98 5.39
CA ALA A 861 -0.62 10.72 5.87
C ALA A 861 -0.35 9.22 6.06
N VAL A 862 -1.37 8.44 6.46
CA VAL A 862 -1.27 6.98 6.56
C VAL A 862 -1.07 6.36 5.17
N VAL A 863 -1.85 6.76 4.17
CA VAL A 863 -1.72 6.27 2.78
C VAL A 863 -0.37 6.67 2.17
N GLU A 864 0.11 7.89 2.41
CA GLU A 864 1.43 8.36 1.96
C GLU A 864 2.58 7.46 2.48
N LYS A 865 2.49 6.96 3.71
CA LYS A 865 3.50 6.07 4.30
C LYS A 865 3.24 4.58 4.07
N LEU A 866 2.06 4.20 3.60
CA LEU A 866 1.66 2.82 3.30
C LEU A 866 2.07 2.36 1.90
N ILE A 867 2.13 3.29 0.94
CA ILE A 867 2.49 3.02 -0.45
C ILE A 867 4.01 3.19 -0.62
N THR A 868 4.67 2.12 -1.06
CA THR A 868 6.14 2.12 -1.23
C THR A 868 6.59 2.95 -2.43
N PRO A 869 7.84 3.47 -2.46
CA PRO A 869 8.41 4.19 -3.60
C PRO A 869 8.18 3.52 -4.97
N ASN A 870 8.30 2.19 -5.05
CA ASN A 870 8.07 1.43 -6.29
C ASN A 870 6.58 1.40 -6.68
N GLU A 871 5.67 1.32 -5.71
CA GLU A 871 4.22 1.40 -5.95
C GLU A 871 3.79 2.82 -6.36
N VAL A 872 4.39 3.86 -5.79
CA VAL A 872 4.20 5.26 -6.24
C VAL A 872 4.59 5.41 -7.71
N LEU A 873 5.68 4.77 -8.14
CA LEU A 873 6.12 4.78 -9.54
C LEU A 873 5.15 4.00 -10.46
N MET A 874 4.59 2.87 -10.02
CA MET A 874 3.55 2.15 -10.76
C MET A 874 2.29 3.02 -10.93
N ILE A 875 1.87 3.70 -9.85
CA ILE A 875 0.74 4.64 -9.84
C ILE A 875 1.01 5.84 -10.76
N ALA A 876 2.24 6.37 -10.76
CA ALA A 876 2.66 7.39 -11.70
C ALA A 876 2.55 6.91 -13.16
N GLY A 877 2.71 5.61 -13.42
CA GLY A 877 2.44 4.97 -14.72
C GLY A 877 0.96 4.62 -14.99
N ASP A 878 0.00 5.28 -14.35
CA ASP A 878 -1.45 5.02 -14.40
C ASP A 878 -1.87 3.60 -13.91
N SER A 879 -1.03 2.88 -13.15
CA SER A 879 -1.44 1.60 -12.53
C SER A 879 -2.36 1.85 -11.35
N SER A 880 -3.56 1.25 -11.36
CA SER A 880 -4.54 1.50 -10.31
C SER A 880 -4.10 0.99 -8.92
N ALA A 881 -4.51 1.74 -7.90
CA ALA A 881 -4.31 1.42 -6.50
C ALA A 881 -5.61 1.63 -5.70
N THR A 882 -5.84 0.79 -4.69
CA THR A 882 -7.04 0.87 -3.84
C THR A 882 -6.71 0.45 -2.41
N ILE A 883 -6.95 1.31 -1.43
CA ILE A 883 -6.82 0.99 0.00
C ILE A 883 -8.21 0.74 0.59
N ASN A 884 -8.52 -0.49 0.97
CA ASN A 884 -9.77 -0.86 1.64
C ASN A 884 -9.56 -0.94 3.15
N ILE A 885 -10.45 -0.34 3.92
CA ILE A 885 -10.41 -0.26 5.38
C ILE A 885 -11.80 -0.66 5.90
N SER A 886 -11.87 -1.54 6.90
CA SER A 886 -13.14 -2.07 7.42
C SER A 886 -13.10 -2.20 8.94
N LEU A 887 -14.02 -1.50 9.64
CA LEU A 887 -14.44 -1.79 11.02
C LEU A 887 -15.83 -2.43 11.00
N ARG A 888 -15.94 -3.64 11.54
CA ARG A 888 -17.22 -4.41 11.59
C ARG A 888 -17.50 -4.98 12.97
N ASP A 889 -18.78 -5.05 13.36
CA ASP A 889 -19.22 -5.73 14.58
C ASP A 889 -18.76 -7.20 14.56
N ALA A 890 -18.04 -7.60 15.62
CA ALA A 890 -17.45 -8.92 15.75
C ALA A 890 -17.98 -9.72 16.95
N ASP A 891 -19.03 -9.27 17.66
CA ASP A 891 -19.56 -9.94 18.87
C ASP A 891 -19.86 -11.44 18.64
N LYS A 892 -20.24 -11.79 17.41
CA LYS A 892 -20.62 -13.15 16.98
C LYS A 892 -19.51 -13.92 16.25
N THR A 893 -18.46 -13.24 15.80
CA THR A 893 -17.40 -13.82 14.94
C THR A 893 -16.06 -13.92 15.65
N ILE A 894 -15.77 -13.06 16.62
CA ILE A 894 -14.52 -13.07 17.38
C ILE A 894 -14.35 -14.39 18.15
N ASP A 895 -13.14 -14.93 18.13
CA ASP A 895 -12.83 -16.24 18.67
C ASP A 895 -12.69 -16.24 20.21
N GLU A 896 -12.85 -17.41 20.81
CA GLU A 896 -12.83 -17.57 22.27
C GLU A 896 -11.46 -17.34 22.93
N LYS A 897 -10.34 -17.48 22.18
CA LYS A 897 -9.00 -17.16 22.70
C LYS A 897 -8.83 -15.64 22.78
N SER A 898 -9.19 -14.92 21.73
CA SER A 898 -9.17 -13.44 21.70
C SER A 898 -10.09 -12.85 22.78
N LYS A 899 -11.33 -13.35 22.91
CA LYS A 899 -12.22 -12.95 24.04
C LYS A 899 -11.54 -13.18 25.38
N LYS A 900 -10.92 -14.34 25.60
CA LYS A 900 -10.27 -14.66 26.88
C LYS A 900 -9.07 -13.76 27.18
N LEU A 901 -8.31 -13.32 26.17
CA LEU A 901 -7.19 -12.38 26.34
C LEU A 901 -7.69 -10.96 26.60
N ILE A 902 -8.64 -10.45 25.80
CA ILE A 902 -9.24 -9.12 25.98
C ILE A 902 -9.90 -8.97 27.37
N ASN A 903 -10.53 -10.02 27.90
CA ASN A 903 -11.10 -10.02 29.26
C ASN A 903 -10.06 -10.04 30.41
N GLN A 904 -8.75 -10.11 30.11
CA GLN A 904 -7.68 -9.98 31.12
C GLN A 904 -7.19 -8.54 31.31
N ALA A 905 -7.65 -7.59 30.47
CA ALA A 905 -7.28 -6.17 30.58
C ALA A 905 -7.68 -5.59 31.95
N VAL A 906 -6.67 -5.23 32.76
CA VAL A 906 -6.88 -4.82 34.16
C VAL A 906 -7.53 -3.44 34.25
N GLY A 907 -8.63 -3.34 35.00
CA GLY A 907 -9.34 -2.08 35.24
C GLY A 907 -10.37 -1.71 34.16
N GLN A 908 -10.35 -2.43 33.03
CA GLN A 908 -11.31 -2.28 31.93
C GLN A 908 -12.35 -3.40 31.93
N LYS A 909 -13.52 -3.13 31.37
CA LYS A 909 -14.55 -4.15 31.12
C LYS A 909 -14.99 -4.09 29.65
N PRO A 910 -14.63 -5.09 28.83
CA PRO A 910 -15.12 -5.21 27.46
C PRO A 910 -16.66 -5.20 27.42
N VAL A 911 -17.23 -4.41 26.51
CA VAL A 911 -18.68 -4.23 26.33
C VAL A 911 -19.16 -4.43 24.89
N LYS A 912 -18.26 -4.30 23.89
CA LYS A 912 -18.54 -4.54 22.47
C LYS A 912 -17.28 -5.01 21.77
N TYR A 913 -17.36 -5.97 20.85
CA TYR A 913 -16.22 -6.41 20.05
C TYR A 913 -16.35 -5.98 18.58
N PHE A 914 -15.23 -5.65 17.94
CA PHE A 914 -15.16 -5.34 16.51
C PHE A 914 -13.85 -5.82 15.90
N ASP A 915 -13.89 -6.20 14.62
CA ASP A 915 -12.69 -6.51 13.84
C ASP A 915 -12.33 -5.28 13.00
N PHE A 916 -11.03 -4.99 12.91
CA PHE A 916 -10.52 -3.85 12.17
C PHE A 916 -9.40 -4.29 11.22
N THR A 917 -9.67 -4.20 9.92
CA THR A 917 -8.79 -4.72 8.86
C THR A 917 -8.49 -3.66 7.80
N MET A 918 -7.33 -3.80 7.16
CA MET A 918 -6.93 -3.00 6.00
C MET A 918 -6.34 -3.91 4.91
N LEU A 919 -6.74 -3.67 3.65
CA LEU A 919 -6.30 -4.39 2.46
C LEU A 919 -5.87 -3.36 1.40
N LYS A 920 -4.57 -3.30 1.12
CA LYS A 920 -4.00 -2.56 -0.01
C LYS A 920 -4.12 -3.40 -1.28
N MET A 921 -4.39 -2.75 -2.41
CA MET A 921 -4.22 -3.32 -3.75
C MET A 921 -3.45 -2.33 -4.60
N VAL A 922 -2.37 -2.75 -5.27
CA VAL A 922 -1.64 -1.92 -6.25
C VAL A 922 -1.34 -2.77 -7.49
N GLY A 923 -1.60 -2.26 -8.69
CA GLY A 923 -1.40 -3.00 -9.93
C GLY A 923 -2.23 -4.30 -10.02
N GLY A 924 -3.31 -4.40 -9.24
CA GLY A 924 -4.12 -5.62 -9.10
C GLY A 924 -3.58 -6.68 -8.12
N MET A 925 -2.47 -6.43 -7.42
CA MET A 925 -1.93 -7.35 -6.40
C MET A 925 -2.47 -6.99 -5.00
N PRO A 926 -3.17 -7.90 -4.30
CA PRO A 926 -3.71 -7.64 -2.96
C PRO A 926 -2.69 -7.93 -1.84
N GLU A 927 -2.61 -7.03 -0.86
CA GLU A 927 -1.77 -7.14 0.33
C GLU A 927 -2.59 -6.81 1.60
N ASN A 928 -2.63 -7.75 2.55
CA ASN A 928 -3.24 -7.51 3.87
C ASN A 928 -2.30 -6.68 4.72
N VAL A 929 -2.72 -5.49 5.13
CA VAL A 929 -1.95 -4.59 5.98
C VAL A 929 -2.23 -4.95 7.43
N THR A 930 -1.20 -5.41 8.15
CA THR A 930 -1.30 -5.80 9.57
C THR A 930 -0.72 -4.76 10.53
N GLU A 931 0.21 -3.93 10.07
CA GLU A 931 0.87 -2.85 10.81
C GLU A 931 1.06 -1.60 9.93
N LEU A 932 1.29 -0.44 10.55
CA LEU A 932 1.51 0.86 9.91
C LEU A 932 2.78 1.54 10.43
N ALA A 933 3.52 2.21 9.54
CA ALA A 933 4.65 3.05 9.92
C ALA A 933 4.26 4.32 10.71
N VAL A 934 2.99 4.75 10.63
CA VAL A 934 2.44 5.90 11.37
C VAL A 934 1.07 5.53 11.93
N PRO A 935 0.79 5.76 13.22
CA PRO A 935 -0.52 5.46 13.81
C PRO A 935 -1.66 6.21 13.11
N MET A 936 -2.71 5.47 12.74
CA MET A 936 -3.95 6.03 12.22
C MET A 936 -4.86 6.46 13.38
N LYS A 937 -5.37 7.69 13.32
CA LYS A 937 -6.35 8.24 14.26
C LYS A 937 -7.76 7.91 13.77
N VAL A 938 -8.49 7.16 14.58
CA VAL A 938 -9.79 6.59 14.25
C VAL A 938 -10.83 7.11 15.23
N VAL A 939 -11.97 7.55 14.72
CA VAL A 939 -13.12 7.98 15.53
C VAL A 939 -14.26 6.98 15.36
N ILE A 940 -14.85 6.54 16.47
CA ILE A 940 -16.04 5.69 16.47
C ILE A 940 -17.12 6.25 17.39
N LYS A 941 -18.40 6.05 17.04
CA LYS A 941 -19.52 6.20 17.96
C LYS A 941 -19.52 5.04 18.96
N ILE A 942 -19.78 5.34 20.22
CA ILE A 942 -20.16 4.32 21.21
C ILE A 942 -21.59 3.85 20.87
N PRO A 943 -21.85 2.54 20.68
CA PRO A 943 -23.19 2.05 20.37
C PRO A 943 -24.22 2.39 21.46
N ASP A 944 -25.44 2.77 21.05
CA ASP A 944 -26.51 3.23 21.96
C ASP A 944 -26.94 2.18 23.00
N ASP A 945 -26.74 0.88 22.72
CA ASP A 945 -27.00 -0.24 23.64
C ASP A 945 -25.89 -0.44 24.68
N VAL A 946 -24.72 0.19 24.46
CA VAL A 946 -23.52 0.11 25.29
C VAL A 946 -23.26 1.42 26.06
N TYR A 947 -23.65 2.56 25.49
CA TYR A 947 -23.43 3.89 26.05
C TYR A 947 -24.17 4.11 27.38
N LYS A 948 -23.48 4.75 28.33
CA LYS A 948 -23.97 5.07 29.67
C LYS A 948 -23.43 6.44 30.08
N LYS A 949 -24.33 7.40 30.22
CA LYS A 949 -23.99 8.77 30.65
C LYS A 949 -23.14 8.78 31.93
N GLY A 950 -22.01 9.47 31.89
CA GLY A 950 -21.06 9.59 33.00
C GLY A 950 -20.13 8.39 33.19
N LYS A 951 -20.00 7.53 32.17
CA LYS A 951 -18.93 6.52 32.06
C LYS A 951 -17.89 6.97 31.05
N THR A 952 -16.64 6.62 31.31
CA THR A 952 -15.53 6.78 30.37
C THR A 952 -15.23 5.46 29.69
N TYR A 953 -14.93 5.52 28.41
CA TYR A 953 -14.65 4.35 27.59
C TYR A 953 -13.18 4.36 27.13
N SER A 954 -12.75 3.24 26.55
CA SER A 954 -11.43 3.09 25.94
C SER A 954 -11.50 1.94 24.94
N ILE A 955 -10.46 1.80 24.11
CA ILE A 955 -10.30 0.67 23.21
C ILE A 955 -9.29 -0.32 23.78
N ILE A 956 -9.65 -1.61 23.77
CA ILE A 956 -8.70 -2.71 23.97
C ILE A 956 -8.36 -3.27 22.59
N ARG A 957 -7.07 -3.37 22.27
CA ARG A 957 -6.56 -4.05 21.07
C ARG A 957 -6.02 -5.42 21.47
N ASN A 958 -6.33 -6.45 20.69
CA ASN A 958 -5.62 -7.73 20.72
C ASN A 958 -4.91 -7.94 19.39
N HIS A 959 -3.58 -7.85 19.37
CA HIS A 959 -2.77 -8.10 18.18
C HIS A 959 -1.72 -9.17 18.49
N ASN A 960 -1.77 -10.31 17.80
CA ASN A 960 -0.83 -11.42 18.00
C ASN A 960 -0.64 -11.86 19.47
N ASP A 961 -1.74 -11.91 20.23
CA ASP A 961 -1.84 -12.17 21.67
C ASP A 961 -1.31 -11.05 22.61
N GLU A 962 -0.82 -9.93 22.07
CA GLU A 962 -0.49 -8.72 22.83
C GLU A 962 -1.74 -7.87 23.07
N ILE A 963 -1.93 -7.41 24.31
CA ILE A 963 -3.10 -6.65 24.76
C ILE A 963 -2.70 -5.22 25.12
N ASP A 964 -3.16 -4.27 24.30
CA ASP A 964 -3.00 -2.84 24.54
C ASP A 964 -4.31 -2.19 24.98
N ILE A 965 -4.22 -1.17 25.83
CA ILE A 965 -5.34 -0.30 26.17
C ILE A 965 -5.05 1.06 25.53
N LEU A 966 -5.77 1.37 24.46
CA LEU A 966 -5.69 2.64 23.75
C LEU A 966 -6.66 3.61 24.44
N PRO A 967 -6.16 4.74 24.98
CA PRO A 967 -7.01 5.74 25.63
C PRO A 967 -7.89 6.44 24.61
N ASP A 968 -8.96 7.05 25.12
CA ASP A 968 -9.67 8.09 24.37
C ASP A 968 -8.78 9.33 24.23
N LEU A 969 -8.84 9.95 23.06
CA LEU A 969 -8.06 11.13 22.66
C LEU A 969 -8.97 12.34 22.38
N ASP A 970 -10.29 12.19 22.51
CA ASP A 970 -11.25 13.29 22.49
C ASP A 970 -12.01 13.43 23.83
N ASP A 971 -12.80 14.50 23.96
CA ASP A 971 -13.61 14.84 25.14
C ASP A 971 -15.13 14.62 24.91
N ASP A 972 -15.55 14.06 23.76
CA ASP A 972 -16.96 13.84 23.43
C ASP A 972 -17.45 12.54 24.08
N PRO A 973 -18.45 12.60 24.98
CA PRO A 973 -18.92 11.43 25.69
C PRO A 973 -19.63 10.39 24.82
N GLU A 974 -20.01 10.69 23.57
CA GLU A 974 -20.68 9.75 22.65
C GLU A 974 -19.74 9.10 21.62
N THR A 975 -18.50 9.58 21.49
CA THR A 975 -17.47 8.98 20.62
C THR A 975 -16.30 8.39 21.42
N ILE A 976 -15.35 7.81 20.69
CA ILE A 976 -14.00 7.50 21.15
C ILE A 976 -13.07 7.81 19.97
N THR A 977 -12.09 8.68 20.16
CA THR A 977 -10.98 8.86 19.23
C THR A 977 -9.78 8.10 19.74
N PHE A 978 -9.19 7.21 18.95
CA PHE A 978 -8.02 6.44 19.35
C PHE A 978 -6.99 6.37 18.22
N ALA A 979 -5.71 6.26 18.57
CA ALA A 979 -4.63 6.06 17.61
C ALA A 979 -4.22 4.58 17.60
N THR A 980 -4.11 3.97 16.42
CA THR A 980 -3.58 2.60 16.28
C THR A 980 -2.71 2.43 15.03
N ASP A 981 -1.65 1.67 15.21
CA ASP A 981 -0.65 1.28 14.21
C ASP A 981 -0.77 -0.19 13.79
N ARG A 982 -1.78 -0.95 14.24
CA ARG A 982 -1.94 -2.38 13.94
C ARG A 982 -3.38 -2.78 13.65
N PHE A 983 -3.60 -3.85 12.88
CA PHE A 983 -4.94 -4.31 12.45
C PHE A 983 -5.20 -5.76 12.90
N SER A 984 -6.26 -5.96 13.70
CA SER A 984 -6.65 -7.23 14.34
C SER A 984 -8.04 -7.09 15.00
N SER A 985 -8.34 -7.86 16.05
CA SER A 985 -9.58 -7.75 16.83
C SER A 985 -9.47 -6.75 17.97
N TYR A 986 -10.58 -6.06 18.23
CA TYR A 986 -10.69 -4.95 19.16
C TYR A 986 -11.92 -5.08 20.04
N ALA A 987 -11.95 -4.35 21.15
CA ALA A 987 -13.14 -4.17 21.96
C ALA A 987 -13.27 -2.75 22.50
N ILE A 988 -14.50 -2.23 22.51
CA ILE A 988 -14.87 -1.07 23.33
C ILE A 988 -14.98 -1.55 24.77
N ALA A 989 -14.40 -0.81 25.72
CA ALA A 989 -14.40 -1.16 27.14
C ALA A 989 -14.84 -0.01 28.06
N GLU A 990 -15.69 -0.32 29.04
CA GLU A 990 -16.09 0.59 30.13
C GLU A 990 -15.00 0.61 31.21
N THR A 991 -14.50 1.81 31.57
CA THR A 991 -13.51 1.95 32.65
C THR A 991 -14.15 1.68 34.01
N VAL A 992 -13.64 0.69 34.75
CA VAL A 992 -14.25 0.22 36.01
C VAL A 992 -13.59 0.84 37.24
N ALA A 993 -12.36 1.35 37.12
CA ALA A 993 -11.62 1.98 38.21
C ALA A 993 -10.68 3.06 37.65
N SER A 994 -10.77 4.30 38.16
CA SER A 994 -9.82 5.35 37.80
C SER A 994 -8.44 5.08 38.43
N PRO A 995 -7.33 5.60 37.86
CA PRO A 995 -5.99 5.46 38.42
C PRO A 995 -5.91 5.91 39.89
N LYS A 996 -6.55 7.04 40.23
CA LYS A 996 -6.69 7.52 41.62
C LYS A 996 -7.37 6.49 42.53
N SER A 997 -8.40 5.79 42.07
CA SER A 997 -9.08 4.76 42.88
C SER A 997 -8.24 3.49 43.09
N ILE A 998 -7.36 3.15 42.14
CA ILE A 998 -6.41 2.04 42.25
C ILE A 998 -5.29 2.41 43.24
N ALA A 999 -4.71 3.60 43.10
CA ALA A 999 -3.70 4.13 44.02
C ALA A 999 -4.22 4.20 45.47
N ILE A 1000 -5.47 4.64 45.68
CA ILE A 1000 -6.11 4.65 47.01
C ILE A 1000 -6.27 3.24 47.58
N ARG A 1001 -6.60 2.22 46.76
CA ARG A 1001 -6.70 0.83 47.23
C ARG A 1001 -5.33 0.26 47.63
N PHE A 1002 -4.27 0.56 46.88
CA PHE A 1002 -2.90 0.21 47.26
C PHE A 1002 -2.45 0.92 48.54
N ALA A 1003 -2.76 2.22 48.68
CA ALA A 1003 -2.45 2.99 49.89
C ALA A 1003 -3.17 2.43 51.14
N ILE A 1004 -4.46 2.06 51.03
CA ILE A 1004 -5.22 1.41 52.10
C ILE A 1004 -4.63 0.03 52.46
N GLY A 1005 -4.23 -0.76 51.46
CA GLY A 1005 -3.56 -2.04 51.65
C GLY A 1005 -2.21 -1.92 52.37
N ALA A 1006 -1.39 -0.93 51.99
CA ALA A 1006 -0.14 -0.61 52.65
C ALA A 1006 -0.35 -0.14 54.10
N LEU A 1007 -1.37 0.71 54.35
CA LEU A 1007 -1.72 1.19 55.68
C LEU A 1007 -2.16 0.06 56.62
N LEU A 1008 -3.01 -0.86 56.14
CA LEU A 1008 -3.41 -2.06 56.87
C LEU A 1008 -2.21 -2.96 57.19
N SER A 1009 -1.30 -3.14 56.23
CA SER A 1009 -0.06 -3.91 56.40
C SER A 1009 0.86 -3.29 57.46
N LEU A 1010 0.98 -1.96 57.47
CA LEU A 1010 1.74 -1.20 58.46
C LEU A 1010 1.16 -1.34 59.87
N ILE A 1011 -0.17 -1.27 60.02
CA ILE A 1011 -0.89 -1.45 61.30
C ILE A 1011 -0.67 -2.86 61.86
N ILE A 1012 -0.69 -3.88 61.01
CA ILE A 1012 -0.41 -5.28 61.39
C ILE A 1012 1.07 -5.44 61.83
N ALA A 1013 2.02 -4.81 61.12
CA ALA A 1013 3.43 -4.83 61.49
C ALA A 1013 3.70 -4.12 62.84
N LEU A 1014 3.12 -2.95 63.06
CA LEU A 1014 3.24 -2.17 64.31
C LEU A 1014 2.62 -2.90 65.51
N SER A 1015 1.44 -3.50 65.35
CA SER A 1015 0.82 -4.30 66.42
C SER A 1015 1.63 -5.56 66.76
N CYS A 1016 2.23 -6.22 65.76
CA CYS A 1016 3.19 -7.31 66.00
C CYS A 1016 4.45 -6.82 66.74
N MET A 1017 4.99 -5.66 66.39
CA MET A 1017 6.15 -5.06 67.08
C MET A 1017 5.83 -4.72 68.54
N LEU A 1018 4.66 -4.14 68.83
CA LEU A 1018 4.22 -3.84 70.20
C LEU A 1018 4.07 -5.09 71.05
N ILE A 1019 3.50 -6.17 70.50
CA ILE A 1019 3.41 -7.48 71.17
C ILE A 1019 4.81 -8.03 71.50
N LEU A 1020 5.76 -7.91 70.57
CA LEU A 1020 7.15 -8.32 70.78
C LEU A 1020 7.88 -7.46 71.82
N MET A 1021 7.71 -6.13 71.81
CA MET A 1021 8.24 -5.24 72.83
C MET A 1021 7.69 -5.59 74.22
N HIS A 1022 6.37 -5.80 74.33
CA HIS A 1022 5.74 -6.18 75.59
C HIS A 1022 6.24 -7.54 76.09
N HIS A 1023 6.43 -8.52 75.20
CA HIS A 1023 7.06 -9.80 75.53
C HIS A 1023 8.52 -9.64 75.95
N HIS A 1024 9.28 -8.76 75.30
CA HIS A 1024 10.69 -8.52 75.62
C HIS A 1024 10.87 -7.78 76.96
N VAL A 1025 9.97 -6.85 77.31
CA VAL A 1025 9.90 -6.21 78.63
C VAL A 1025 9.51 -7.23 79.70
N LYS A 1026 8.52 -8.10 79.45
CA LYS A 1026 8.16 -9.21 80.35
C LYS A 1026 9.32 -10.18 80.57
N MET A 1027 10.05 -10.55 79.52
CA MET A 1027 11.27 -11.36 79.60
C MET A 1027 12.40 -10.66 80.37
N ARG A 1028 12.58 -9.34 80.24
CA ARG A 1028 13.54 -8.56 81.04
C ARG A 1028 13.12 -8.49 82.52
N ARG A 1029 11.83 -8.35 82.83
CA ARG A 1029 11.30 -8.43 84.21
C ARG A 1029 11.53 -9.82 84.81
N MET A 1030 11.23 -10.90 84.08
CA MET A 1030 11.49 -12.27 84.53
C MET A 1030 13.00 -12.56 84.71
N LYS A 1031 13.88 -12.03 83.84
CA LYS A 1031 15.34 -12.12 84.04
C LYS A 1031 15.88 -11.29 85.21
N ARG A 1032 15.17 -10.24 85.65
CA ARG A 1032 15.51 -9.50 86.89
C ARG A 1032 15.03 -10.25 88.14
N ALA A 1033 13.83 -10.83 88.12
CA ALA A 1033 13.34 -11.70 89.19
C ALA A 1033 14.24 -12.95 89.39
N GLY A 1034 14.66 -13.58 88.28
CA GLY A 1034 15.61 -14.70 88.31
C GLY A 1034 17.07 -14.34 88.66
N ARG A 1035 17.35 -13.07 89.02
CA ARG A 1035 18.65 -12.63 89.59
C ARG A 1035 18.57 -12.28 91.08
N GLN A 1036 17.41 -12.41 91.71
CA GLN A 1036 17.24 -12.37 93.18
C GLN A 1036 17.03 -13.77 93.79
N ILE A 1037 17.08 -14.83 92.97
CA ILE A 1037 17.18 -16.22 93.42
C ILE A 1037 18.47 -16.81 92.83
N LYS A 1038 19.60 -16.30 93.32
CA LYS A 1038 20.92 -16.92 93.19
C LYS A 1038 21.87 -16.38 94.26
#